data_AF-A0A067CIG3-F1
#
_entry.id   AF-A0A067CIG3-F1
#
_cell.length_a   1.000
_cell.length_b   1.000
_cell.length_c   1.000
_cell.angle_alpha   90.00
_cell.angle_beta   90.00
_cell.angle_gamma   90.00
#
_symmetry.space_group_name_H-M   'P 1'
#
loop_
_entity.id
_entity.type
_entity.pdbx_description
1 polymer ?
#
loop_
_entity_poly.entity_id
_entity_poly.type
_entity_poly.pdbx_seq_one_letter_code
_entity_poly.pdbx_strand_id
1 'polypeptide(L)'
;MSNPAIAEYEAAYKLLKEPCAFVTKGAHPHPAPLLFRLTGMDEPLAWPLCSAQAAQIAALYPNKLISESDIHFESRYLSEREHILSEIDRVRLPHLGPSNGAFMDLSHMVVDDVGDADLFRLQPSDDDEANATTFGVLIVLLPSVHTGGVITFTYGNHSETFDDDTSLLETSFAAAFLSTVSALSTSSVSWTFSCADTRELLLGAIPYFGFHGPTLVKSKRMSPEEEIHMLMHKNDLPRNLSLLEKMQRLLTALGDVAVSATFIDTITMGIGRLVDDIAPVVHILLVKHGWEALQSSMLRLVQRWIETDPDATMQLLMSLAGLNTESSVCPPLSQPFEAELFKRCYDVVLATPSLFTETKGMLPRGPTSVMGLFLLEHYLATTAAQLQDAHYASQRLPLSLVPAIDAFLFANPSLSSLFCSSAEWHPLKDLGVGLASAVRCQPSLPLPPAMIDEVLAAMQAPMTPRLKIRMAHQQADIAAAVLVLASLSQRLDAALFDILVDIYGLRLLPIVASIASQLPDDAIVGQLVAAYIDSSVDTLVDEAKWPEPFNRQTYTGRYMEATYTFGADIFVSAVELLLRFAPDTALAFASRWLQLLPTTLDELHDRLVPVVPRLDRHSSVFRLLFSAMIDRFTAVSELLNIVSLAAPSPRDVDPDHCNQCRHADFFLAQSDMTNLKLYRSRPDVCVDLARVVDANATRLCFVTGDDGKCRLEKVRQPNQASPTEWDVHHAKMKTHARIAACIASLTSTVGGEPEDASNESTEPPAKRVRRS
;
A
#
# COMPACT_ATOMS: atom_id res chain seq x y z
N MET A 1 31.26 -32.27 -24.49
CA MET A 1 32.03 -31.12 -23.97
C MET A 1 31.16 -30.46 -22.93
N SER A 2 31.56 -30.51 -21.66
CA SER A 2 30.80 -29.95 -20.54
C SER A 2 30.71 -28.42 -20.69
N ASN A 3 29.51 -27.88 -20.58
CA ASN A 3 29.23 -26.45 -20.75
C ASN A 3 30.00 -25.65 -19.65
N PRO A 4 30.81 -24.65 -20.01
CA PRO A 4 31.57 -23.85 -19.04
C PRO A 4 30.69 -23.22 -17.94
N ALA A 5 29.44 -22.89 -18.27
CA ALA A 5 28.48 -22.38 -17.30
C ALA A 5 28.06 -23.44 -16.26
N ILE A 6 27.99 -24.72 -16.64
CA ILE A 6 27.72 -25.83 -15.69
C ILE A 6 28.90 -25.99 -14.74
N ALA A 7 30.14 -25.85 -15.23
CA ALA A 7 31.33 -25.92 -14.38
C ALA A 7 31.42 -24.75 -13.38
N GLU A 8 31.01 -23.54 -13.78
CA GLU A 8 30.94 -22.37 -12.89
C GLU A 8 29.82 -22.50 -11.85
N TYR A 9 28.67 -23.07 -12.22
CA TYR A 9 27.58 -23.34 -11.27
C TYR A 9 27.90 -24.49 -10.31
N GLU A 10 28.51 -25.58 -10.77
CA GLU A 10 29.00 -26.65 -9.90
C GLU A 10 30.11 -26.14 -8.96
N ALA A 11 30.94 -25.20 -9.41
CA ALA A 11 31.92 -24.53 -8.57
C ALA A 11 31.25 -23.62 -7.53
N ALA A 12 30.20 -22.88 -7.89
CA ALA A 12 29.42 -22.05 -6.96
C ALA A 12 28.63 -22.88 -5.93
N TYR A 13 28.08 -24.02 -6.35
CA TYR A 13 27.38 -24.95 -5.46
C TYR A 13 28.33 -25.62 -4.47
N LYS A 14 29.55 -25.99 -4.91
CA LYS A 14 30.63 -26.46 -4.02
C LYS A 14 31.13 -25.41 -3.02
N LEU A 15 30.78 -24.13 -3.22
CA LEU A 15 31.10 -23.02 -2.32
C LEU A 15 29.97 -22.72 -1.32
N LEU A 16 28.75 -23.24 -1.53
CA LEU A 16 27.72 -23.24 -0.51
C LEU A 16 28.18 -24.19 0.60
N LYS A 17 28.51 -23.65 1.76
CA LYS A 17 28.77 -24.47 2.94
C LYS A 17 27.50 -25.26 3.23
N GLU A 18 27.60 -26.58 3.26
CA GLU A 18 26.58 -27.43 3.87
C GLU A 18 26.17 -26.80 5.22
N PRO A 19 24.87 -26.80 5.56
CA PRO A 19 24.42 -26.25 6.83
C PRO A 19 25.30 -26.84 7.95
N CYS A 20 25.91 -25.96 8.74
CA CYS A 20 26.99 -26.34 9.64
C CYS A 20 26.56 -27.33 10.74
N ALA A 21 25.25 -27.52 10.92
CA ALA A 21 24.64 -28.58 11.71
C ALA A 21 23.29 -28.98 11.07
N PHE A 22 23.13 -30.25 10.70
CA PHE A 22 21.88 -30.81 10.16
C PHE A 22 20.94 -31.33 11.26
N VAL A 23 21.51 -31.58 12.45
CA VAL A 23 20.84 -31.97 13.68
C VAL A 23 21.35 -31.08 14.80
N THR A 24 20.49 -30.80 15.76
CA THR A 24 20.85 -29.97 16.90
C THR A 24 20.19 -30.49 18.17
N LYS A 25 20.98 -30.80 19.20
CA LYS A 25 20.54 -31.45 20.44
C LYS A 25 20.71 -30.60 21.67
N GLY A 26 19.66 -30.47 22.47
CA GLY A 26 19.67 -29.72 23.73
C GLY A 26 18.98 -30.45 24.86
N ALA A 27 19.13 -29.90 26.06
CA ALA A 27 18.48 -30.36 27.26
C ALA A 27 17.92 -29.16 28.02
N HIS A 28 16.70 -29.26 28.53
CA HIS A 28 16.07 -28.25 29.36
C HIS A 28 16.22 -28.61 30.84
N PRO A 29 16.91 -27.80 31.66
CA PRO A 29 17.04 -28.07 33.09
C PRO A 29 15.67 -27.89 33.75
N HIS A 30 15.20 -28.91 34.48
CA HIS A 30 13.90 -28.97 35.16
C HIS A 30 12.71 -29.02 34.18
N PRO A 31 12.36 -30.20 33.66
CA PRO A 31 11.12 -30.32 32.94
C PRO A 31 9.97 -29.97 33.85
N ALA A 32 9.24 -28.94 33.46
CA ALA A 32 7.84 -28.83 33.82
C ALA A 32 7.19 -30.20 33.54
N PRO A 33 6.43 -30.78 34.49
CA PRO A 33 5.88 -32.11 34.31
C PRO A 33 4.88 -32.07 33.15
N LEU A 34 5.27 -32.62 31.98
CA LEU A 34 4.39 -32.80 30.83
C LEU A 34 3.30 -33.81 31.22
N LEU A 35 2.24 -33.27 31.83
CA LEU A 35 1.08 -34.03 32.31
C LEU A 35 0.02 -34.05 31.22
N PHE A 36 -0.08 -35.20 30.56
CA PHE A 36 -1.13 -35.49 29.61
C PHE A 36 -1.76 -36.85 29.90
N ARG A 37 -2.99 -37.02 29.43
CA ARG A 37 -3.75 -38.26 29.51
C ARG A 37 -3.88 -38.85 28.10
N LEU A 38 -3.95 -40.17 28.02
CA LEU A 38 -4.23 -40.85 26.77
C LEU A 38 -5.71 -41.23 26.71
N THR A 39 -6.30 -41.22 25.51
CA THR A 39 -7.64 -41.75 25.29
C THR A 39 -7.72 -43.19 25.81
N GLY A 40 -8.67 -43.46 26.72
CA GLY A 40 -8.82 -44.79 27.33
C GLY A 40 -8.00 -45.04 28.61
N MET A 41 -7.30 -44.02 29.11
CA MET A 41 -6.66 -44.03 30.43
C MET A 41 -7.30 -42.99 31.35
N ASP A 42 -7.67 -43.39 32.57
CA ASP A 42 -8.37 -42.51 33.53
C ASP A 42 -7.42 -41.53 34.23
N GLU A 43 -6.14 -41.91 34.39
CA GLU A 43 -5.12 -41.15 35.10
C GLU A 43 -4.07 -40.54 34.15
N PRO A 44 -3.54 -39.33 34.44
CA PRO A 44 -2.38 -38.76 33.73
C PRO A 44 -1.17 -39.68 33.76
N LEU A 45 -0.37 -39.64 32.69
CA LEU A 45 0.88 -40.38 32.65
C LEU A 45 1.88 -39.84 33.68
N ALA A 46 2.52 -40.75 34.41
CA ALA A 46 3.64 -40.42 35.27
C ALA A 46 4.95 -40.69 34.51
N TRP A 47 5.95 -39.84 34.72
CA TRP A 47 7.28 -40.01 34.12
C TRP A 47 8.31 -40.22 35.23
N PRO A 48 9.09 -41.32 35.19
CA PRO A 48 8.99 -42.41 34.22
C PRO A 48 7.72 -43.27 34.40
N LEU A 49 7.28 -43.94 33.33
CA LEU A 49 6.05 -44.75 33.34
C LEU A 49 6.12 -45.89 34.36
N CYS A 50 5.06 -46.08 35.15
CA CYS A 50 4.96 -47.27 35.99
C CYS A 50 4.59 -48.50 35.15
N SER A 51 4.92 -49.71 35.64
CA SER A 51 4.64 -50.96 34.89
C SER A 51 3.17 -51.15 34.51
N ALA A 52 2.25 -50.63 35.33
CA ALA A 52 0.82 -50.68 35.03
C ALA A 52 0.44 -49.77 33.86
N GLN A 53 0.94 -48.53 33.83
CA GLN A 53 0.72 -47.59 32.73
C GLN A 53 1.37 -48.10 31.43
N ALA A 54 2.61 -48.62 31.50
CA ALA A 54 3.27 -49.20 30.32
C ALA A 54 2.49 -50.39 29.73
N ALA A 55 2.00 -51.30 30.57
CA ALA A 55 1.18 -52.43 30.12
C ALA A 55 -0.17 -51.98 29.54
N GLN A 56 -0.78 -50.94 30.11
CA GLN A 56 -2.03 -50.37 29.61
C GLN A 56 -1.83 -49.69 28.26
N ILE A 57 -0.75 -48.92 28.08
CA ILE A 57 -0.40 -48.29 26.80
C ILE A 57 -0.16 -49.35 25.73
N ALA A 58 0.63 -50.40 26.04
CA ALA A 58 0.89 -51.48 25.10
C ALA A 58 -0.39 -52.23 24.67
N ALA A 59 -1.38 -52.33 25.58
CA ALA A 59 -2.68 -52.92 25.27
C ALA A 59 -3.57 -52.01 24.43
N LEU A 60 -3.55 -50.69 24.67
CA LEU A 60 -4.35 -49.70 23.94
C LEU A 60 -3.77 -49.37 22.56
N TYR A 61 -2.45 -49.34 22.44
CA TYR A 61 -1.71 -48.91 21.24
C TYR A 61 -0.72 -49.99 20.81
N PRO A 62 -1.19 -51.13 20.26
CA PRO A 62 -0.33 -52.26 19.90
C PRO A 62 0.68 -51.94 18.77
N ASN A 63 0.45 -50.87 18.02
CA ASN A 63 1.35 -50.36 16.98
C ASN A 63 2.39 -49.36 17.52
N LYS A 64 2.45 -49.13 18.85
CA LYS A 64 3.40 -48.24 19.53
C LYS A 64 3.31 -46.75 19.20
N LEU A 65 2.40 -46.39 18.28
CA LEU A 65 2.19 -45.03 17.81
C LEU A 65 0.87 -44.50 18.38
N ILE A 66 0.96 -43.38 19.08
CA ILE A 66 -0.17 -42.70 19.71
C ILE A 66 -0.38 -41.38 18.97
N SER A 67 -1.51 -41.26 18.28
CA SER A 67 -1.88 -40.07 17.49
C SER A 67 -2.02 -38.84 18.39
N GLU A 68 -1.75 -37.63 17.86
CA GLU A 68 -2.03 -36.36 18.55
C GLU A 68 -3.45 -36.31 19.11
N SER A 69 -4.44 -36.77 18.34
CA SER A 69 -5.86 -36.79 18.72
C SER A 69 -6.15 -37.59 20.00
N ASP A 70 -5.23 -38.49 20.38
CA ASP A 70 -5.35 -39.31 21.58
C ASP A 70 -4.56 -38.77 22.78
N ILE A 71 -3.85 -37.65 22.62
CA ILE A 71 -3.00 -37.05 23.64
C ILE A 71 -3.69 -35.78 24.17
N HIS A 72 -4.21 -35.87 25.39
CA HIS A 72 -4.94 -34.78 26.03
C HIS A 72 -4.06 -34.08 27.06
N PHE A 73 -3.52 -32.91 26.70
CA PHE A 73 -2.79 -32.06 27.64
C PHE A 73 -3.74 -31.43 28.67
N GLU A 74 -3.37 -31.45 29.95
CA GLU A 74 -4.12 -30.70 30.94
C GLU A 74 -3.93 -29.20 30.74
N SER A 75 -5.03 -28.46 30.56
CA SER A 75 -5.01 -27.03 30.19
C SER A 75 -4.16 -26.14 31.10
N ARG A 76 -4.02 -26.52 32.37
CA ARG A 76 -3.19 -25.82 33.37
C ARG A 76 -1.68 -25.88 33.11
N TYR A 77 -1.22 -26.77 32.22
CA TYR A 77 0.20 -26.94 31.86
C TYR A 77 0.50 -26.59 30.39
N LEU A 78 -0.47 -26.03 29.63
CA LEU A 78 -0.23 -25.62 28.24
C LEU A 78 0.84 -24.53 28.11
N SER A 79 0.94 -23.63 29.10
CA SER A 79 2.01 -22.61 29.15
C SER A 79 3.40 -23.23 29.27
N GLU A 80 3.52 -24.44 29.82
CA GLU A 80 4.79 -25.14 29.95
C GLU A 80 5.22 -25.81 28.64
N ARG A 81 4.25 -26.30 27.85
CA ARG A 81 4.49 -26.72 26.45
C ARG A 81 5.06 -25.55 25.66
N GLU A 82 4.43 -24.38 25.72
CA GLU A 82 4.90 -23.17 25.04
C GLU A 82 6.30 -22.74 25.53
N HIS A 83 6.60 -22.89 26.81
CA HIS A 83 7.92 -22.59 27.38
C HIS A 83 9.02 -23.53 26.84
N ILE A 84 8.74 -24.84 26.76
CA ILE A 84 9.68 -25.80 26.16
C ILE A 84 9.94 -25.45 24.70
N LEU A 85 8.89 -25.15 23.93
CA LEU A 85 9.02 -24.76 22.52
C LEU A 85 9.79 -23.45 22.35
N SER A 86 9.52 -22.44 23.18
CA SER A 86 10.23 -21.16 23.17
C SER A 86 11.71 -21.31 23.53
N GLU A 87 12.06 -22.24 24.43
CA GLU A 87 13.45 -22.51 24.78
C GLU A 87 14.17 -23.25 23.65
N ILE A 88 13.50 -24.20 23.00
CA ILE A 88 14.02 -24.87 21.80
C ILE A 88 14.27 -23.83 20.69
N ASP A 89 13.32 -22.91 20.49
CA ASP A 89 13.46 -21.80 19.54
C ASP A 89 14.70 -20.94 19.85
N ARG A 90 14.85 -20.54 21.11
CA ARG A 90 15.96 -19.70 21.60
C ARG A 90 17.32 -20.35 21.40
N VAL A 91 17.42 -21.65 21.67
CA VAL A 91 18.69 -22.37 21.65
C VAL A 91 19.06 -22.89 20.26
N ARG A 92 18.09 -23.13 19.36
CA ARG A 92 18.32 -23.94 18.14
C ARG A 92 18.05 -23.24 16.82
N LEU A 93 17.05 -22.37 16.70
CA LEU A 93 16.72 -21.73 15.42
C LEU A 93 17.90 -20.97 14.80
N PRO A 94 18.78 -20.28 15.55
CA PRO A 94 19.95 -19.62 14.96
C PRO A 94 20.91 -20.59 14.24
N HIS A 95 20.91 -21.87 14.63
CA HIS A 95 21.76 -22.91 14.05
C HIS A 95 21.11 -23.66 12.89
N LEU A 96 19.78 -23.79 12.90
CA LEU A 96 19.01 -24.35 11.78
C LEU A 96 18.76 -23.30 10.68
N GLY A 97 18.86 -22.01 11.00
CA GLY A 97 18.80 -20.91 10.05
C GLY A 97 17.47 -20.73 9.29
N PRO A 98 16.27 -20.97 9.86
CA PRO A 98 15.05 -20.59 9.18
C PRO A 98 15.04 -19.07 9.02
N SER A 99 14.70 -18.60 7.82
CA SER A 99 14.72 -17.17 7.50
C SER A 99 13.60 -16.37 8.19
N ASN A 100 12.62 -17.06 8.78
CA ASN A 100 11.42 -16.51 9.42
C ASN A 100 11.06 -17.32 10.70
N GLY A 101 10.03 -16.90 11.44
CA GLY A 101 9.52 -17.66 12.58
C GLY A 101 9.00 -19.05 12.17
N ALA A 102 9.31 -20.06 13.00
CA ALA A 102 8.82 -21.42 12.85
C ALA A 102 7.78 -21.72 13.92
N PHE A 103 6.79 -22.56 13.61
CA PHE A 103 5.82 -23.08 14.57
C PHE A 103 5.99 -24.60 14.67
N MET A 104 5.59 -25.18 15.80
CA MET A 104 5.76 -26.60 16.08
C MET A 104 4.42 -27.21 16.49
N ASP A 105 3.97 -28.21 15.74
CA ASP A 105 2.77 -28.99 16.02
C ASP A 105 3.13 -30.41 16.44
N LEU A 106 2.35 -30.97 17.37
CA LEU A 106 2.58 -32.32 17.87
C LEU A 106 2.03 -33.31 16.84
N SER A 107 2.88 -34.10 16.20
CA SER A 107 2.40 -35.12 15.26
C SER A 107 1.91 -36.39 15.98
N HIS A 108 2.72 -36.98 16.85
CA HIS A 108 2.41 -38.22 17.54
C HIS A 108 3.40 -38.48 18.69
N MET A 109 3.09 -39.45 19.55
CA MET A 109 4.00 -40.00 20.56
C MET A 109 4.34 -41.46 20.24
N VAL A 110 5.60 -41.83 20.47
CA VAL A 110 6.11 -43.19 20.27
C VAL A 110 6.49 -43.80 21.61
N VAL A 111 6.00 -45.00 21.90
CA VAL A 111 6.45 -45.82 23.04
C VAL A 111 6.98 -47.14 22.48
N ASP A 112 8.30 -47.21 22.32
CA ASP A 112 8.95 -48.30 21.62
C ASP A 112 9.99 -49.02 22.49
N ASP A 113 9.91 -50.35 22.50
CA ASP A 113 10.78 -51.28 23.21
C ASP A 113 11.69 -52.10 22.28
N VAL A 114 11.62 -51.90 20.95
CA VAL A 114 12.37 -52.68 19.94
C VAL A 114 13.33 -51.83 19.10
N GLY A 115 13.12 -50.52 18.99
CA GLY A 115 14.00 -49.60 18.27
C GLY A 115 13.66 -49.43 16.78
N ASP A 116 12.39 -49.20 16.46
CA ASP A 116 11.88 -49.00 15.10
C ASP A 116 11.96 -47.52 14.68
N ALA A 117 12.87 -47.22 13.74
CA ALA A 117 13.07 -45.88 13.21
C ALA A 117 11.86 -45.36 12.41
N ASP A 118 11.07 -46.25 11.81
CA ASP A 118 9.94 -45.86 10.99
C ASP A 118 8.83 -45.22 11.83
N LEU A 119 8.80 -45.48 13.15
CA LEU A 119 7.89 -44.85 14.09
C LEU A 119 8.14 -43.35 14.26
N PHE A 120 9.33 -42.83 13.94
CA PHE A 120 9.65 -41.40 14.00
C PHE A 120 9.34 -40.64 12.71
N ARG A 121 8.83 -41.33 11.68
CA ARG A 121 8.38 -40.65 10.46
C ARG A 121 7.16 -39.82 10.77
N LEU A 122 7.19 -38.57 10.32
CA LEU A 122 6.07 -37.65 10.44
C LEU A 122 4.82 -38.30 9.86
N GLN A 123 3.75 -38.35 10.65
CA GLN A 123 2.47 -38.80 10.16
C GLN A 123 1.79 -37.66 9.40
N PRO A 124 1.14 -37.94 8.26
CA PRO A 124 0.33 -36.93 7.59
C PRO A 124 -0.72 -36.39 8.56
N SER A 125 -0.79 -35.07 8.70
CA SER A 125 -1.89 -34.37 9.35
C SER A 125 -3.12 -34.40 8.44
N ASP A 126 -4.32 -34.24 9.00
CA ASP A 126 -5.54 -33.96 8.22
C ASP A 126 -5.52 -32.54 7.60
N ASP A 127 -4.53 -31.72 7.98
CA ASP A 127 -4.31 -30.39 7.44
C ASP A 127 -3.24 -30.41 6.33
N ASP A 128 -3.70 -30.29 5.08
CA ASP A 128 -2.86 -30.23 3.88
C ASP A 128 -1.86 -29.04 3.92
N GLU A 129 -2.21 -27.94 4.58
CA GLU A 129 -1.33 -26.78 4.74
C GLU A 129 -0.20 -27.10 5.72
N ALA A 130 -0.51 -27.75 6.84
CA ALA A 130 0.50 -28.22 7.81
C ALA A 130 1.46 -29.24 7.16
N ASN A 131 0.92 -30.18 6.36
CA ASN A 131 1.74 -31.16 5.64
C ASN A 131 2.67 -30.50 4.62
N ALA A 132 2.18 -29.50 3.87
CA ALA A 132 2.99 -28.79 2.89
C ALA A 132 4.11 -27.98 3.58
N THR A 133 3.77 -27.27 4.66
CA THR A 133 4.67 -26.32 5.33
C THR A 133 5.66 -26.94 6.32
N THR A 134 5.51 -28.23 6.65
CA THR A 134 6.46 -28.91 7.54
C THR A 134 7.80 -29.16 6.84
N PHE A 135 8.90 -28.72 7.45
CA PHE A 135 10.25 -28.83 6.88
C PHE A 135 11.24 -29.60 7.76
N GLY A 136 10.84 -29.95 8.99
CA GLY A 136 11.68 -30.65 9.95
C GLY A 136 10.88 -31.42 11.00
N VAL A 137 11.60 -32.12 11.87
CA VAL A 137 11.05 -32.87 13.00
C VAL A 137 11.77 -32.43 14.28
N LEU A 138 11.01 -32.23 15.34
CA LEU A 138 11.50 -32.08 16.70
C LEU A 138 11.14 -33.34 17.50
N ILE A 139 12.15 -34.01 18.04
CA ILE A 139 11.99 -35.17 18.92
C ILE A 139 12.26 -34.72 20.35
N VAL A 140 11.28 -34.90 21.24
CA VAL A 140 11.42 -34.66 22.68
C VAL A 140 11.42 -35.99 23.41
N LEU A 141 12.45 -36.23 24.22
CA LEU A 141 12.64 -37.49 24.94
C LEU A 141 12.10 -37.37 26.36
N LEU A 142 11.16 -38.26 26.67
CA LEU A 142 10.53 -38.33 27.98
C LEU A 142 11.31 -39.29 28.90
N PRO A 143 11.35 -39.02 30.22
CA PRO A 143 12.08 -39.88 31.16
C PRO A 143 11.62 -41.34 31.11
N SER A 144 12.57 -42.27 31.05
CA SER A 144 12.31 -43.72 31.04
C SER A 144 13.05 -44.42 32.17
N VAL A 145 12.44 -45.47 32.74
CA VAL A 145 13.12 -46.40 33.66
C VAL A 145 13.95 -47.46 32.92
N HIS A 146 13.77 -47.58 31.61
CA HIS A 146 14.49 -48.54 30.79
C HIS A 146 15.80 -47.93 30.32
N THR A 147 16.88 -48.68 30.50
CA THR A 147 18.20 -48.39 29.90
C THR A 147 18.25 -49.03 28.51
N GLY A 148 18.74 -48.31 27.51
CA GLY A 148 18.74 -48.69 26.11
C GLY A 148 17.82 -47.77 25.30
N GLY A 149 18.39 -46.98 24.38
CA GLY A 149 17.59 -46.04 23.59
C GLY A 149 18.42 -45.07 22.75
N VAL A 150 19.37 -45.57 21.96
CA VAL A 150 20.26 -44.71 21.20
C VAL A 150 19.59 -44.21 19.91
N ILE A 151 19.27 -42.91 19.84
CA ILE A 151 18.76 -42.29 18.61
C ILE A 151 19.91 -41.71 17.81
N THR A 152 20.16 -42.26 16.62
CA THR A 152 21.21 -41.75 15.72
C THR A 152 20.58 -41.07 14.51
N PHE A 153 20.94 -39.80 14.32
CA PHE A 153 20.57 -39.05 13.12
C PHE A 153 21.71 -39.13 12.12
N THR A 154 21.40 -39.44 10.86
CA THR A 154 22.40 -39.56 9.80
C THR A 154 22.08 -38.67 8.61
N TYR A 155 23.07 -37.91 8.14
CA TYR A 155 22.97 -37.10 6.93
C TYR A 155 24.31 -37.11 6.20
N GLY A 156 24.31 -37.64 4.97
CA GLY A 156 25.55 -37.86 4.23
C GLY A 156 26.53 -38.74 5.01
N ASN A 157 27.74 -38.22 5.28
CA ASN A 157 28.78 -38.89 6.06
C ASN A 157 28.80 -38.50 7.54
N HIS A 158 27.82 -37.71 7.99
CA HIS A 158 27.74 -37.25 9.37
C HIS A 158 26.68 -38.03 10.14
N SER A 159 27.03 -38.47 11.35
CA SER A 159 26.10 -39.09 12.28
C SER A 159 26.17 -38.38 13.62
N GLU A 160 25.01 -38.09 14.20
CA GLU A 160 24.92 -37.54 15.54
C GLU A 160 24.07 -38.44 16.41
N THR A 161 24.66 -38.96 17.48
CA THR A 161 24.03 -39.96 18.36
C THR A 161 23.56 -39.36 19.69
N PHE A 162 22.31 -39.60 20.04
CA PHE A 162 21.68 -39.23 21.30
C PHE A 162 21.67 -40.51 22.17
N ASP A 163 22.37 -40.51 23.30
CA ASP A 163 22.65 -41.70 24.13
C ASP A 163 21.96 -41.62 25.52
N ASP A 164 21.93 -42.74 26.22
CA ASP A 164 21.24 -42.98 27.50
C ASP A 164 21.81 -42.23 28.71
N ASP A 165 22.94 -41.50 28.57
CA ASP A 165 23.54 -40.68 29.64
C ASP A 165 22.70 -39.44 30.02
N THR A 166 21.44 -39.42 29.60
CA THR A 166 20.52 -38.30 29.78
C THR A 166 19.96 -38.29 31.19
N SER A 167 20.26 -37.24 31.95
CA SER A 167 19.78 -37.06 33.33
C SER A 167 18.25 -37.11 33.42
N LEU A 168 17.70 -37.86 34.38
CA LEU A 168 16.26 -37.82 34.72
C LEU A 168 15.77 -36.43 35.15
N LEU A 169 16.69 -35.48 35.38
CA LEU A 169 16.40 -34.10 35.77
C LEU A 169 16.27 -33.14 34.58
N GLU A 170 16.54 -33.60 33.36
CA GLU A 170 16.51 -32.77 32.15
C GLU A 170 15.68 -33.43 31.05
N THR A 171 14.82 -32.66 30.39
CA THR A 171 14.15 -33.13 29.17
C THR A 171 15.02 -32.80 27.99
N SER A 172 15.49 -33.85 27.32
CA SER A 172 16.31 -33.69 26.13
C SER A 172 15.49 -33.69 24.87
N PHE A 173 16.02 -33.00 23.87
CA PHE A 173 15.38 -32.88 22.57
C PHE A 173 16.41 -32.83 21.45
N ALA A 174 15.99 -33.22 20.26
CA ALA A 174 16.76 -33.12 19.02
C ALA A 174 15.88 -32.59 17.89
N ALA A 175 16.38 -31.60 17.14
CA ALA A 175 15.70 -31.08 15.96
C ALA A 175 16.51 -31.39 14.69
N ALA A 176 15.82 -31.80 13.62
CA ALA A 176 16.42 -32.17 12.35
C ALA A 176 15.52 -31.79 11.16
N PHE A 177 16.09 -31.61 9.96
CA PHE A 177 15.32 -31.40 8.72
C PHE A 177 14.67 -32.70 8.21
N LEU A 178 13.56 -32.62 7.48
CA LEU A 178 12.90 -33.80 6.87
C LEU A 178 13.80 -34.57 5.89
N SER A 179 14.78 -33.89 5.29
CA SER A 179 15.78 -34.50 4.43
C SER A 179 16.84 -35.32 5.19
N THR A 180 16.81 -35.31 6.54
CA THR A 180 17.69 -36.09 7.40
C THR A 180 17.13 -37.48 7.58
N VAL A 181 17.93 -38.52 7.29
CA VAL A 181 17.51 -39.90 7.55
C VAL A 181 17.81 -40.21 9.02
N SER A 182 16.76 -40.30 9.82
CA SER A 182 16.84 -40.89 11.16
C SER A 182 17.01 -42.39 11.00
N ALA A 183 18.16 -42.95 11.40
CA ALA A 183 18.41 -44.38 11.34
C ALA A 183 18.71 -44.89 12.75
N LEU A 184 17.83 -45.73 13.29
CA LEU A 184 18.19 -46.56 14.45
C LEU A 184 19.13 -47.66 13.97
N SER A 185 20.40 -47.53 14.31
CA SER A 185 21.36 -48.60 14.14
C SER A 185 21.42 -49.40 15.44
N THR A 186 20.91 -50.62 15.42
CA THR A 186 21.65 -51.73 16.02
C THR A 186 22.41 -52.42 14.90
N SER A 187 23.61 -51.91 14.62
CA SER A 187 24.62 -52.42 13.67
C SER A 187 24.19 -52.65 12.21
N SER A 188 24.71 -51.75 11.34
CA SER A 188 25.12 -51.91 9.93
C SER A 188 24.08 -52.18 8.84
N VAL A 189 23.83 -51.17 7.98
CA VAL A 189 24.21 -51.07 6.54
C VAL A 189 23.59 -49.77 5.96
N SER A 190 24.37 -49.01 5.18
CA SER A 190 24.04 -47.72 4.55
C SER A 190 23.48 -47.89 3.12
N TRP A 191 22.53 -47.02 2.73
CA TRP A 191 22.11 -46.76 1.34
C TRP A 191 22.13 -45.25 1.04
N THR A 192 22.48 -44.86 -0.19
CA THR A 192 22.52 -43.48 -0.71
C THR A 192 21.75 -43.37 -2.04
N PHE A 193 20.92 -42.32 -2.23
CA PHE A 193 20.48 -41.60 -3.47
C PHE A 193 19.49 -40.49 -3.02
N SER A 194 19.24 -39.32 -3.65
CA SER A 194 19.69 -38.57 -4.84
C SER A 194 19.23 -37.11 -4.61
N CYS A 195 19.99 -36.11 -5.07
CA CYS A 195 19.62 -34.69 -5.01
C CYS A 195 18.46 -34.40 -5.98
N ALA A 196 17.44 -33.66 -5.54
CA ALA A 196 16.32 -33.26 -6.39
C ALA A 196 16.78 -32.29 -7.49
N ASP A 197 16.26 -32.48 -8.70
CA ASP A 197 16.44 -31.56 -9.84
C ASP A 197 15.86 -30.18 -9.46
N THR A 198 16.57 -29.10 -9.81
CA THR A 198 16.15 -27.71 -9.54
C THR A 198 14.78 -27.41 -10.14
N ARG A 199 14.42 -28.09 -11.24
CA ARG A 199 13.10 -28.07 -11.84
C ARG A 199 12.00 -28.53 -10.87
N GLU A 200 12.19 -29.66 -10.21
CA GLU A 200 11.20 -30.24 -9.29
C GLU A 200 11.06 -29.40 -8.01
N LEU A 201 12.17 -28.83 -7.53
CA LEU A 201 12.14 -27.90 -6.39
C LEU A 201 11.33 -26.63 -6.70
N LEU A 202 11.51 -26.07 -7.90
CA LEU A 202 10.72 -24.91 -8.32
C LEU A 202 9.24 -25.26 -8.50
N LEU A 203 8.92 -26.40 -9.11
CA LEU A 203 7.55 -26.88 -9.24
C LEU A 203 6.88 -27.08 -7.87
N GLY A 204 7.60 -27.63 -6.89
CA GLY A 204 7.13 -27.75 -5.51
C GLY A 204 6.98 -26.40 -4.78
N ALA A 205 7.75 -25.38 -5.17
CA ALA A 205 7.69 -24.06 -4.56
C ALA A 205 6.55 -23.18 -5.12
N ILE A 206 6.11 -23.40 -6.36
CA ILE A 206 5.11 -22.57 -7.05
C ILE A 206 3.79 -22.39 -6.27
N PRO A 207 3.19 -23.43 -5.65
CA PRO A 207 1.94 -23.28 -4.88
C PRO A 207 2.00 -22.23 -3.76
N TYR A 208 3.16 -22.07 -3.10
CA TYR A 208 3.33 -21.07 -2.04
C TYR A 208 3.17 -19.62 -2.52
N PHE A 209 3.31 -19.40 -3.84
CA PHE A 209 3.13 -18.09 -4.45
C PHE A 209 1.70 -17.83 -4.87
N GLY A 210 0.90 -18.88 -5.09
CA GLY A 210 -0.50 -18.81 -5.51
C GLY A 210 -1.52 -18.77 -4.36
N PHE A 211 -1.13 -19.10 -3.12
CA PHE A 211 -2.10 -19.24 -2.02
C PHE A 211 -1.89 -18.33 -0.80
N HIS A 212 -0.69 -17.76 -0.59
CA HIS A 212 -0.45 -16.91 0.58
C HIS A 212 -0.49 -15.41 0.25
N GLY A 213 -1.59 -14.78 0.67
CA GLY A 213 -1.66 -13.34 0.96
C GLY A 213 -0.96 -12.98 2.28
N PRO A 214 -0.86 -11.69 2.65
CA PRO A 214 -0.11 -11.23 3.82
C PRO A 214 -0.78 -11.53 5.19
N THR A 215 -1.82 -12.34 5.26
CA THR A 215 -2.46 -12.72 6.54
C THR A 215 -1.71 -13.84 7.24
N LEU A 216 -0.51 -13.54 7.76
CA LEU A 216 0.18 -14.35 8.76
C LEU A 216 0.49 -13.53 10.02
N VAL A 217 -0.58 -12.97 10.59
CA VAL A 217 -0.76 -12.84 12.05
C VAL A 217 -2.26 -13.07 12.28
N LYS A 218 -2.64 -13.96 13.21
CA LYS A 218 -3.94 -13.80 13.91
C LYS A 218 -3.84 -12.53 14.77
N SER A 219 -3.67 -11.36 14.17
CA SER A 219 -3.85 -10.10 14.87
C SER A 219 -5.35 -9.85 14.86
N LYS A 220 -5.89 -9.70 16.07
CA LYS A 220 -7.06 -8.87 16.38
C LYS A 220 -7.39 -7.93 15.21
N ARG A 221 -8.60 -8.04 14.62
CA ARG A 221 -9.05 -7.26 13.44
C ARG A 221 -8.36 -5.89 13.39
N MET A 222 -7.40 -5.73 12.47
CA MET A 222 -6.80 -4.44 12.18
C MET A 222 -7.91 -3.49 11.76
N SER A 223 -7.91 -2.27 12.29
CA SER A 223 -8.86 -1.27 11.80
C SER A 223 -8.46 -0.87 10.36
N PRO A 224 -9.42 -0.42 9.53
CA PRO A 224 -9.10 0.13 8.21
C PRO A 224 -8.04 1.24 8.23
N GLU A 225 -7.87 1.93 9.37
CA GLU A 225 -6.87 3.00 9.54
C GLU A 225 -5.45 2.44 9.71
N GLU A 226 -5.29 1.28 10.37
CA GLU A 226 -4.00 0.60 10.52
C GLU A 226 -3.52 0.00 9.20
N GLU A 227 -4.44 -0.50 8.38
CA GLU A 227 -4.16 -0.99 7.03
C GLU A 227 -3.72 0.15 6.10
N ILE A 228 -4.39 1.30 6.15
CA ILE A 228 -3.97 2.52 5.44
C ILE A 228 -2.60 2.99 5.92
N HIS A 229 -2.36 3.00 7.24
CA HIS A 229 -1.07 3.40 7.80
C HIS A 229 0.07 2.47 7.34
N MET A 230 -0.17 1.16 7.28
CA MET A 230 0.83 0.19 6.82
C MET A 230 1.09 0.29 5.31
N LEU A 231 0.06 0.54 4.51
CA LEU A 231 0.20 0.83 3.07
C LEU A 231 0.99 2.13 2.82
N MET A 232 0.86 3.12 3.69
CA MET A 232 1.54 4.42 3.56
C MET A 232 3.04 4.36 3.89
N HIS A 233 3.49 3.43 4.74
CA HIS A 233 4.90 3.30 5.14
C HIS A 233 5.71 2.21 4.40
N LYS A 234 5.15 1.64 3.32
CA LYS A 234 5.82 0.60 2.50
C LYS A 234 7.15 1.08 1.87
N ASN A 235 7.35 2.39 1.73
CA ASN A 235 8.54 2.97 1.10
C ASN A 235 9.78 3.06 2.01
N ASP A 236 9.64 2.86 3.33
CA ASP A 236 10.73 3.11 4.30
C ASP A 236 11.47 1.83 4.77
N LEU A 237 11.06 0.64 4.34
CA LEU A 237 11.81 -0.60 4.66
C LEU A 237 12.96 -0.87 3.67
N PRO A 238 14.12 -1.39 4.13
CA PRO A 238 15.23 -1.74 3.26
C PRO A 238 14.79 -2.75 2.20
N ARG A 239 15.11 -2.44 0.92
CA ARG A 239 14.74 -3.21 -0.28
C ARG A 239 15.30 -4.63 -0.27
N ASN A 240 14.72 -5.52 0.52
CA ASN A 240 14.73 -6.94 0.20
C ASN A 240 13.89 -7.11 -1.06
N LEU A 241 14.49 -7.64 -2.13
CA LEU A 241 13.76 -7.99 -3.36
C LEU A 241 12.51 -8.78 -2.97
N SER A 242 11.38 -8.42 -3.57
CA SER A 242 10.14 -9.13 -3.31
C SER A 242 10.34 -10.60 -3.66
N LEU A 243 9.66 -11.51 -2.95
CA LEU A 243 9.75 -12.95 -3.22
C LEU A 243 9.43 -13.25 -4.70
N LEU A 244 8.55 -12.44 -5.30
CA LEU A 244 8.14 -12.50 -6.69
C LEU A 244 9.27 -12.12 -7.65
N GLU A 245 10.06 -11.08 -7.37
CA GLU A 245 11.25 -10.72 -8.16
C GLU A 245 12.31 -11.84 -8.13
N LYS A 246 12.48 -12.51 -6.98
CA LYS A 246 13.39 -13.67 -6.86
C LYS A 246 12.90 -14.83 -7.72
N MET A 247 11.60 -15.16 -7.65
CA MET A 247 11.00 -16.21 -8.47
C MET A 247 11.13 -15.89 -9.97
N GLN A 248 10.83 -14.67 -10.39
CA GLN A 248 11.02 -14.22 -11.77
C GLN A 248 12.44 -14.48 -12.26
N ARG A 249 13.47 -14.14 -11.47
CA ARG A 249 14.87 -14.38 -11.82
C ARG A 249 15.17 -15.87 -11.97
N LEU A 250 14.63 -16.71 -11.08
CA LEU A 250 14.79 -18.17 -11.13
C LEU A 250 14.13 -18.77 -12.39
N LEU A 251 12.88 -18.40 -12.67
CA LEU A 251 12.16 -18.86 -13.86
C LEU A 251 12.86 -18.44 -15.16
N THR A 252 13.32 -17.18 -15.21
CA THR A 252 14.05 -16.64 -16.37
C THR A 252 15.41 -17.33 -16.56
N ALA A 253 16.10 -17.66 -15.46
CA ALA A 253 17.39 -18.35 -15.49
C ALA A 253 17.26 -19.82 -15.89
N LEU A 254 16.22 -20.51 -15.40
CA LEU A 254 15.95 -21.91 -15.73
C LEU A 254 15.66 -22.07 -17.22
N GLY A 255 14.92 -21.13 -17.81
CA GLY A 255 14.59 -21.17 -19.24
C GLY A 255 13.61 -22.30 -19.62
N ASP A 256 13.02 -23.01 -18.65
CA ASP A 256 12.02 -24.05 -18.87
C ASP A 256 10.63 -23.43 -19.05
N VAL A 257 10.11 -23.52 -20.27
CA VAL A 257 8.79 -23.01 -20.65
C VAL A 257 7.67 -23.65 -19.83
N ALA A 258 7.76 -24.95 -19.50
CA ALA A 258 6.71 -25.66 -18.78
C ALA A 258 6.59 -25.18 -17.33
N VAL A 259 7.73 -24.88 -16.69
CA VAL A 259 7.75 -24.32 -15.33
C VAL A 259 7.20 -22.90 -15.33
N SER A 260 7.59 -22.06 -16.30
CA SER A 260 7.05 -20.71 -16.47
C SER A 260 5.55 -20.70 -16.77
N ALA A 261 5.06 -21.64 -17.59
CA ALA A 261 3.64 -21.85 -17.87
C ALA A 261 2.87 -22.26 -16.61
N THR A 262 3.41 -23.22 -15.84
CA THR A 262 2.83 -23.66 -14.56
C THR A 262 2.79 -22.52 -13.54
N PHE A 263 3.82 -21.67 -13.52
CA PHE A 263 3.81 -20.48 -12.68
C PHE A 263 2.68 -19.54 -13.09
N ILE A 264 2.58 -19.13 -14.37
CA ILE A 264 1.48 -18.28 -14.85
C ILE A 264 0.10 -18.88 -14.52
N ASP A 265 -0.05 -20.20 -14.67
CA ASP A 265 -1.29 -20.92 -14.36
C ASP A 265 -1.69 -20.85 -12.89
N THR A 266 -0.76 -20.67 -11.98
CA THR A 266 -0.99 -20.73 -10.52
C THR A 266 -1.03 -19.37 -9.84
N ILE A 267 -0.62 -18.30 -10.53
CA ILE A 267 -0.71 -16.95 -9.99
C ILE A 267 -2.18 -16.57 -9.72
N THR A 268 -2.49 -16.22 -8.49
CA THR A 268 -3.78 -15.65 -8.08
C THR A 268 -3.61 -14.18 -7.67
N MET A 269 -4.68 -13.40 -7.86
CA MET A 269 -4.79 -12.07 -7.25
C MET A 269 -5.24 -12.26 -5.80
N GLY A 270 -4.31 -12.10 -4.85
CA GLY A 270 -4.63 -12.10 -3.43
C GLY A 270 -5.02 -10.70 -2.94
N ILE A 271 -5.79 -10.63 -1.85
CA ILE A 271 -6.09 -9.38 -1.14
C ILE A 271 -4.74 -8.74 -0.73
N GLY A 272 -4.35 -7.66 -1.42
CA GLY A 272 -3.10 -6.93 -1.17
C GLY A 272 -1.95 -7.18 -2.15
N ARG A 273 -2.09 -8.10 -3.12
CA ARG A 273 -1.15 -8.14 -4.26
C ARG A 273 -1.67 -7.23 -5.36
N LEU A 274 -0.87 -6.22 -5.70
CA LEU A 274 -1.20 -5.30 -6.77
C LEU A 274 -0.76 -5.91 -8.09
N VAL A 275 -1.55 -5.69 -9.14
CA VAL A 275 -1.19 -6.05 -10.52
C VAL A 275 0.20 -5.49 -10.91
N ASP A 276 0.61 -4.37 -10.29
CA ASP A 276 1.93 -3.74 -10.39
C ASP A 276 3.10 -4.68 -10.06
N ASP A 277 2.90 -5.64 -9.14
CA ASP A 277 3.94 -6.59 -8.76
C ASP A 277 4.03 -7.76 -9.75
N ILE A 278 2.88 -8.20 -10.29
CA ILE A 278 2.76 -9.42 -11.10
C ILE A 278 2.99 -9.16 -12.59
N ALA A 279 2.49 -8.03 -13.10
CA ALA A 279 2.56 -7.72 -14.53
C ALA A 279 3.98 -7.68 -15.08
N PRO A 280 5.00 -7.12 -14.39
CA PRO A 280 6.39 -7.18 -14.85
C PRO A 280 6.93 -8.61 -14.97
N VAL A 281 6.53 -9.52 -14.07
CA VAL A 281 6.94 -10.93 -14.13
C VAL A 281 6.33 -11.61 -15.35
N VAL A 282 5.03 -11.44 -15.56
CA VAL A 282 4.33 -12.00 -16.72
C VAL A 282 4.95 -11.47 -18.02
N HIS A 283 5.19 -10.15 -18.11
CA HIS A 283 5.86 -9.54 -19.26
C HIS A 283 7.23 -10.17 -19.54
N ILE A 284 8.08 -10.31 -18.52
CA ILE A 284 9.43 -10.86 -18.68
C ILE A 284 9.40 -12.32 -19.11
N LEU A 285 8.46 -13.13 -18.60
CA LEU A 285 8.29 -14.51 -19.03
C LEU A 285 7.82 -14.59 -20.48
N LEU A 286 6.88 -13.73 -20.90
CA LEU A 286 6.46 -13.63 -22.30
C LEU A 286 7.64 -13.24 -23.20
N VAL A 287 8.41 -12.22 -22.84
CA VAL A 287 9.63 -11.79 -23.56
C VAL A 287 10.66 -12.90 -23.65
N LYS A 288 10.85 -13.67 -22.57
CA LYS A 288 11.87 -14.71 -22.49
C LYS A 288 11.51 -15.95 -23.32
N HIS A 289 10.26 -16.39 -23.26
CA HIS A 289 9.85 -17.68 -23.81
C HIS A 289 9.08 -17.58 -25.13
N GLY A 290 8.69 -16.37 -25.53
CA GLY A 290 7.74 -16.15 -26.61
C GLY A 290 6.31 -16.29 -26.12
N TRP A 291 5.42 -15.40 -26.58
CA TRP A 291 4.02 -15.45 -26.17
C TRP A 291 3.32 -16.72 -26.69
N GLU A 292 3.72 -17.26 -27.84
CA GLU A 292 3.11 -18.46 -28.41
C GLU A 292 3.25 -19.67 -27.49
N ALA A 293 4.43 -19.82 -26.87
CA ALA A 293 4.74 -20.94 -25.99
C ALA A 293 3.96 -20.86 -24.66
N LEU A 294 3.61 -19.66 -24.22
CA LEU A 294 2.89 -19.39 -22.97
C LEU A 294 1.40 -19.07 -23.19
N GLN A 295 0.92 -19.13 -24.44
CA GLN A 295 -0.41 -18.66 -24.81
C GLN A 295 -1.52 -19.36 -24.01
N SER A 296 -1.50 -20.68 -23.90
CA SER A 296 -2.52 -21.44 -23.16
C SER A 296 -2.56 -21.07 -21.67
N SER A 297 -1.42 -20.70 -21.09
CA SER A 297 -1.34 -20.23 -19.70
C SER A 297 -1.84 -18.81 -19.55
N MET A 298 -1.53 -17.93 -20.51
CA MET A 298 -2.09 -16.58 -20.55
C MET A 298 -3.61 -16.58 -20.67
N LEU A 299 -4.19 -17.42 -21.53
CA LEU A 299 -5.64 -17.51 -21.66
C LEU A 299 -6.31 -18.00 -20.37
N ARG A 300 -5.71 -18.98 -19.69
CA ARG A 300 -6.21 -19.45 -18.38
C ARG A 300 -6.05 -18.40 -17.28
N LEU A 301 -4.95 -17.64 -17.29
CA LEU A 301 -4.75 -16.50 -16.39
C LEU A 301 -5.85 -15.46 -16.59
N VAL A 302 -6.06 -15.02 -17.84
CA VAL A 302 -7.10 -14.03 -18.19
C VAL A 302 -8.48 -14.55 -17.82
N GLN A 303 -8.82 -15.80 -18.13
CA GLN A 303 -10.11 -16.39 -17.78
C GLN A 303 -10.36 -16.40 -16.26
N ARG A 304 -9.35 -16.76 -15.46
CA ARG A 304 -9.49 -16.76 -14.00
C ARG A 304 -9.55 -15.35 -13.42
N TRP A 305 -8.71 -14.45 -13.94
CA TRP A 305 -8.61 -13.10 -13.41
C TRP A 305 -9.80 -12.24 -13.81
N ILE A 306 -10.35 -12.35 -15.02
CA ILE A 306 -11.52 -11.57 -15.42
C ILE A 306 -12.74 -11.89 -14.54
N GLU A 307 -12.82 -13.12 -14.03
CA GLU A 307 -13.83 -13.57 -13.07
C GLU A 307 -13.59 -13.13 -11.62
N THR A 308 -12.38 -12.72 -11.25
CA THR A 308 -12.05 -12.40 -9.84
C THR A 308 -11.65 -10.95 -9.63
N ASP A 309 -10.92 -10.39 -10.60
CA ASP A 309 -10.42 -9.02 -10.65
C ASP A 309 -10.37 -8.53 -12.12
N PRO A 310 -11.51 -8.05 -12.66
CA PRO A 310 -11.57 -7.60 -14.04
C PRO A 310 -10.73 -6.35 -14.30
N ASP A 311 -10.61 -5.43 -13.34
CA ASP A 311 -9.81 -4.21 -13.49
C ASP A 311 -8.32 -4.54 -13.63
N ALA A 312 -7.78 -5.43 -12.79
CA ALA A 312 -6.39 -5.88 -12.90
C ALA A 312 -6.12 -6.62 -14.21
N THR A 313 -7.07 -7.46 -14.65
CA THR A 313 -6.98 -8.18 -15.93
C THR A 313 -6.86 -7.20 -17.09
N MET A 314 -7.75 -6.22 -17.14
CA MET A 314 -7.77 -5.22 -18.20
C MET A 314 -6.53 -4.32 -18.13
N GLN A 315 -6.06 -3.95 -16.94
CA GLN A 315 -4.84 -3.18 -16.76
C GLN A 315 -3.60 -3.92 -17.25
N LEU A 316 -3.48 -5.23 -16.97
CA LEU A 316 -2.43 -6.09 -17.51
C LEU A 316 -2.47 -6.13 -19.04
N LEU A 317 -3.64 -6.43 -19.63
CA LEU A 317 -3.78 -6.54 -21.09
C LEU A 317 -3.52 -5.20 -21.80
N MET A 318 -4.02 -4.09 -21.27
CA MET A 318 -3.75 -2.75 -21.82
C MET A 318 -2.26 -2.38 -21.75
N SER A 319 -1.57 -2.74 -20.66
CA SER A 319 -0.15 -2.46 -20.49
C SER A 319 0.70 -3.29 -21.45
N LEU A 320 0.42 -4.59 -21.56
CA LEU A 320 1.08 -5.47 -22.52
C LEU A 320 0.82 -5.03 -23.96
N ALA A 321 -0.36 -4.51 -24.29
CA ALA A 321 -0.67 -3.97 -25.63
C ALA A 321 -0.12 -2.54 -25.85
N GLY A 322 0.47 -1.92 -24.84
CA GLY A 322 0.98 -0.54 -24.93
C GLY A 322 -0.08 0.53 -25.11
N LEU A 323 -1.31 0.29 -24.62
CA LEU A 323 -2.48 1.17 -24.82
C LEU A 323 -2.71 2.17 -23.70
N ASN A 324 -2.25 1.87 -22.48
CA ASN A 324 -2.45 2.72 -21.32
C ASN A 324 -1.15 3.43 -20.96
N THR A 325 -1.05 4.73 -21.26
CA THR A 325 0.13 5.54 -20.98
C THR A 325 0.16 6.14 -19.58
N GLU A 326 -0.97 6.14 -18.87
CA GLU A 326 -1.09 6.84 -17.58
C GLU A 326 -0.87 5.93 -16.38
N SER A 327 -1.26 4.65 -16.50
CA SER A 327 -1.15 3.66 -15.42
C SER A 327 -0.65 2.30 -15.93
N SER A 328 0.35 2.31 -16.82
CA SER A 328 1.02 1.10 -17.29
C SER A 328 1.70 0.37 -16.14
N VAL A 329 1.41 -0.93 -16.00
CA VAL A 329 1.96 -1.79 -14.93
C VAL A 329 3.15 -2.63 -15.38
N CYS A 330 3.38 -2.69 -16.68
CA CYS A 330 4.55 -3.32 -17.29
C CYS A 330 4.82 -2.65 -18.66
N PRO A 331 6.02 -2.84 -19.24
CA PRO A 331 6.30 -2.37 -20.59
C PRO A 331 5.40 -3.06 -21.62
N PRO A 332 5.20 -2.46 -22.80
CA PRO A 332 4.53 -3.13 -23.91
C PRO A 332 5.25 -4.44 -24.27
N LEU A 333 4.48 -5.44 -24.67
CA LEU A 333 4.99 -6.58 -25.41
C LEU A 333 5.42 -6.06 -26.79
N SER A 334 6.55 -6.55 -27.28
CA SER A 334 7.07 -6.16 -28.59
C SER A 334 7.62 -7.40 -29.27
N GLN A 335 6.70 -8.29 -29.64
CA GLN A 335 6.99 -9.56 -30.29
C GLN A 335 6.22 -9.71 -31.60
N PRO A 336 6.74 -10.50 -32.55
CA PRO A 336 6.00 -10.81 -33.76
C PRO A 336 4.61 -11.37 -33.44
N PHE A 337 3.61 -10.93 -34.19
CA PHE A 337 2.25 -11.48 -34.12
C PHE A 337 1.52 -11.32 -32.78
N GLU A 338 1.98 -10.42 -31.90
CA GLU A 338 1.40 -10.24 -30.56
C GLU A 338 -0.09 -9.89 -30.57
N ALA A 339 -0.62 -9.30 -31.66
CA ALA A 339 -2.07 -9.06 -31.78
C ALA A 339 -2.88 -10.35 -31.71
N GLU A 340 -2.33 -11.49 -32.15
CA GLU A 340 -3.02 -12.79 -32.06
C GLU A 340 -3.21 -13.24 -30.61
N LEU A 341 -2.28 -12.93 -29.71
CA LEU A 341 -2.47 -13.15 -28.27
C LEU A 341 -3.63 -12.30 -27.76
N PHE A 342 -3.61 -11.00 -28.07
CA PHE A 342 -4.61 -10.05 -27.56
C PHE A 342 -6.00 -10.33 -28.10
N LYS A 343 -6.16 -10.75 -29.37
CA LYS A 343 -7.46 -11.20 -29.90
C LYS A 343 -8.04 -12.35 -29.08
N ARG A 344 -7.22 -13.36 -28.78
CA ARG A 344 -7.66 -14.54 -28.01
C ARG A 344 -7.95 -14.21 -26.54
N CYS A 345 -7.13 -13.35 -25.94
CA CYS A 345 -7.40 -12.87 -24.57
C CYS A 345 -8.69 -12.03 -24.53
N TYR A 346 -8.90 -11.16 -25.51
CA TYR A 346 -10.10 -10.34 -25.62
C TYR A 346 -11.35 -11.19 -25.87
N ASP A 347 -11.26 -12.22 -26.71
CA ASP A 347 -12.34 -13.21 -26.91
C ASP A 347 -12.71 -13.92 -25.60
N VAL A 348 -11.72 -14.35 -24.80
CA VAL A 348 -11.95 -14.91 -23.45
C VAL A 348 -12.65 -13.91 -22.54
N VAL A 349 -12.24 -12.64 -22.55
CA VAL A 349 -12.88 -11.57 -21.77
C VAL A 349 -14.36 -11.43 -22.17
N LEU A 350 -14.65 -11.31 -23.47
CA LEU A 350 -16.02 -11.15 -23.96
C LEU A 350 -16.89 -12.41 -23.76
N ALA A 351 -16.29 -13.60 -23.81
CA ALA A 351 -16.98 -14.86 -23.59
C ALA A 351 -17.31 -15.14 -22.12
N THR A 352 -16.74 -14.38 -21.18
CA THR A 352 -16.96 -14.57 -19.74
C THR A 352 -18.38 -14.09 -19.36
N PRO A 353 -19.32 -15.00 -19.00
CA PRO A 353 -20.73 -14.62 -18.81
C PRO A 353 -20.92 -13.63 -17.65
N SER A 354 -20.15 -13.82 -16.59
CA SER A 354 -20.16 -13.01 -15.39
C SER A 354 -19.54 -11.62 -15.58
N LEU A 355 -19.03 -11.27 -16.76
CA LEU A 355 -18.54 -9.92 -17.04
C LEU A 355 -19.68 -8.91 -17.29
N PHE A 356 -20.89 -9.39 -17.58
CA PHE A 356 -22.04 -8.53 -17.88
C PHE A 356 -23.31 -8.88 -17.08
N THR A 357 -23.22 -9.87 -16.17
CA THR A 357 -24.33 -10.34 -15.32
C THR A 357 -24.06 -10.20 -13.80
N GLU A 358 -25.10 -9.83 -13.04
CA GLU A 358 -25.03 -9.48 -11.62
C GLU A 358 -24.74 -10.72 -10.80
N THR A 359 -23.48 -10.90 -10.41
CA THR A 359 -23.08 -12.03 -9.57
C THR A 359 -22.83 -11.52 -8.17
N LYS A 360 -23.73 -11.87 -7.24
CA LYS A 360 -23.60 -11.52 -5.81
C LYS A 360 -22.24 -11.97 -5.28
N GLY A 361 -21.44 -11.02 -4.79
CA GLY A 361 -20.14 -11.28 -4.16
C GLY A 361 -18.92 -10.90 -4.98
N MET A 362 -19.09 -10.50 -6.24
CA MET A 362 -18.01 -9.95 -7.06
C MET A 362 -17.64 -8.54 -6.60
N LEU A 363 -16.35 -8.19 -6.67
CA LEU A 363 -15.91 -6.80 -6.53
C LEU A 363 -16.62 -5.96 -7.61
N PRO A 364 -17.11 -4.75 -7.26
CA PRO A 364 -17.76 -3.88 -8.23
C PRO A 364 -16.79 -3.59 -9.37
N ARG A 365 -17.23 -3.84 -10.60
CA ARG A 365 -16.44 -3.55 -11.81
C ARG A 365 -16.21 -2.05 -11.88
N GLY A 366 -14.99 -1.65 -12.20
CA GLY A 366 -14.60 -0.24 -12.24
C GLY A 366 -14.56 0.36 -13.64
N PRO A 367 -14.32 1.68 -13.72
CA PRO A 367 -14.07 2.37 -14.98
C PRO A 367 -12.85 1.83 -15.75
N THR A 368 -11.88 1.21 -15.07
CA THR A 368 -10.70 0.61 -15.69
C THR A 368 -11.09 -0.53 -16.64
N SER A 369 -12.05 -1.37 -16.24
CA SER A 369 -12.59 -2.44 -17.09
C SER A 369 -13.21 -1.88 -18.37
N VAL A 370 -14.08 -0.87 -18.26
CA VAL A 370 -14.71 -0.21 -19.42
C VAL A 370 -13.66 0.41 -20.31
N MET A 371 -12.70 1.14 -19.73
CA MET A 371 -11.60 1.76 -20.47
C MET A 371 -10.84 0.72 -21.29
N GLY A 372 -10.46 -0.40 -20.67
CA GLY A 372 -9.73 -1.47 -21.35
C GLY A 372 -10.52 -2.15 -22.46
N LEU A 373 -11.84 -2.32 -22.29
CA LEU A 373 -12.68 -2.93 -23.32
C LEU A 373 -12.66 -2.07 -24.59
N PHE A 374 -12.87 -0.76 -24.46
CA PHE A 374 -12.81 0.16 -25.59
C PHE A 374 -11.44 0.25 -26.24
N LEU A 375 -10.38 0.35 -25.43
CA LEU A 375 -9.01 0.46 -25.94
C LEU A 375 -8.60 -0.81 -26.68
N LEU A 376 -8.89 -1.99 -26.14
CA LEU A 376 -8.58 -3.27 -26.80
C LEU A 376 -9.44 -3.48 -28.06
N GLU A 377 -10.74 -3.18 -28.04
CA GLU A 377 -11.59 -3.26 -29.23
C GLU A 377 -11.03 -2.39 -30.36
N HIS A 378 -10.70 -1.13 -30.06
CA HIS A 378 -10.14 -0.21 -31.03
C HIS A 378 -8.75 -0.62 -31.51
N TYR A 379 -7.90 -1.09 -30.60
CA TYR A 379 -6.58 -1.60 -30.94
C TYR A 379 -6.69 -2.74 -31.95
N LEU A 380 -7.52 -3.75 -31.66
CA LEU A 380 -7.68 -4.93 -32.51
C LEU A 380 -8.34 -4.59 -33.85
N ALA A 381 -9.39 -3.77 -33.85
CA ALA A 381 -10.14 -3.44 -35.06
C ALA A 381 -9.43 -2.45 -35.98
N THR A 382 -8.67 -1.50 -35.41
CA THR A 382 -8.14 -0.36 -36.17
C THR A 382 -6.62 -0.32 -36.16
N THR A 383 -5.99 -0.35 -34.98
CA THR A 383 -4.55 -0.08 -34.84
C THR A 383 -3.71 -1.26 -35.32
N ALA A 384 -3.95 -2.44 -34.76
CA ALA A 384 -3.22 -3.66 -35.09
C ALA A 384 -3.38 -4.01 -36.57
N ALA A 385 -4.57 -3.82 -37.15
CA ALA A 385 -4.84 -4.11 -38.57
C ALA A 385 -3.96 -3.30 -39.54
N GLN A 386 -3.39 -2.18 -39.10
CA GLN A 386 -2.49 -1.34 -39.91
C GLN A 386 -1.01 -1.70 -39.71
N LEU A 387 -0.68 -2.51 -38.70
CA LEU A 387 0.69 -2.91 -38.37
C LEU A 387 1.06 -4.19 -39.12
N GLN A 388 2.09 -4.12 -39.96
CA GLN A 388 2.47 -5.22 -40.86
C GLN A 388 2.96 -6.47 -40.12
N ASP A 389 3.57 -6.33 -38.95
CA ASP A 389 4.13 -7.44 -38.15
C ASP A 389 3.27 -7.85 -36.95
N ALA A 390 2.14 -7.16 -36.73
CA ALA A 390 1.27 -7.44 -35.58
C ALA A 390 0.37 -8.67 -35.79
N HIS A 391 0.08 -9.05 -37.05
CA HIS A 391 -0.80 -10.18 -37.38
C HIS A 391 -0.05 -11.28 -38.13
N TYR A 392 -0.43 -12.53 -37.89
CA TYR A 392 0.13 -13.62 -38.68
C TYR A 392 -0.34 -13.56 -40.14
N ALA A 393 -1.58 -13.10 -40.35
CA ALA A 393 -2.20 -12.98 -41.66
C ALA A 393 -1.65 -11.81 -42.49
N SER A 394 -1.25 -10.69 -41.87
CA SER A 394 -0.75 -9.50 -42.58
C SER A 394 0.52 -9.76 -43.37
N GLN A 395 1.31 -10.77 -42.98
CA GLN A 395 2.50 -11.18 -43.74
C GLN A 395 2.19 -12.00 -45.00
N ARG A 396 0.97 -12.52 -45.12
CA ARG A 396 0.59 -13.46 -46.21
C ARG A 396 -0.57 -12.96 -47.06
N LEU A 397 -1.33 -11.99 -46.57
CA LEU A 397 -2.55 -11.48 -47.20
C LEU A 397 -2.53 -9.95 -47.22
N PRO A 398 -3.21 -9.31 -48.19
CA PRO A 398 -3.46 -7.87 -48.15
C PRO A 398 -4.11 -7.45 -46.82
N LEU A 399 -3.66 -6.34 -46.24
CA LEU A 399 -4.15 -5.83 -44.94
C LEU A 399 -5.68 -5.63 -44.92
N SER A 400 -6.29 -5.33 -46.07
CA SER A 400 -7.75 -5.18 -46.19
C SER A 400 -8.53 -6.47 -45.93
N LEU A 401 -7.90 -7.65 -46.00
CA LEU A 401 -8.54 -8.94 -45.70
C LEU A 401 -8.40 -9.37 -44.25
N VAL A 402 -7.47 -8.78 -43.49
CA VAL A 402 -7.21 -9.17 -42.09
C VAL A 402 -8.45 -8.95 -41.21
N PRO A 403 -9.15 -7.79 -41.24
CA PRO A 403 -10.36 -7.60 -40.45
C PRO A 403 -11.49 -8.57 -40.80
N ALA A 404 -11.60 -8.99 -42.06
CA ALA A 404 -12.63 -9.94 -42.49
C ALA A 404 -12.38 -11.36 -41.94
N ILE A 405 -11.10 -11.76 -41.86
CA ILE A 405 -10.70 -13.03 -41.25
C ILE A 405 -10.92 -12.98 -39.74
N ASP A 406 -10.53 -11.88 -39.10
CA ASP A 406 -10.71 -11.71 -37.66
C ASP A 406 -12.20 -11.73 -37.29
N ALA A 407 -13.06 -11.04 -38.04
CA ALA A 407 -14.51 -11.06 -37.82
C ALA A 407 -15.13 -12.46 -38.05
N PHE A 408 -14.51 -13.31 -38.87
CA PHE A 408 -14.95 -14.69 -39.05
C PHE A 408 -14.51 -15.60 -37.90
N LEU A 409 -13.30 -15.39 -37.37
CA LEU A 409 -12.73 -16.21 -36.29
C LEU A 409 -13.25 -15.82 -34.91
N PHE A 410 -13.48 -14.52 -34.69
CA PHE A 410 -13.88 -13.94 -33.41
C PHE A 410 -15.24 -13.26 -33.59
N ALA A 411 -16.30 -13.90 -33.09
CA ALA A 411 -17.65 -13.37 -33.14
C ALA A 411 -17.87 -12.35 -32.01
N ASN A 412 -17.17 -11.21 -32.10
CA ASN A 412 -17.20 -10.20 -31.05
C ASN A 412 -18.51 -9.39 -31.10
N PRO A 413 -19.37 -9.45 -30.06
CA PRO A 413 -20.50 -8.53 -29.96
C PRO A 413 -20.00 -7.08 -29.85
N SER A 414 -20.78 -6.14 -30.38
CA SER A 414 -20.47 -4.71 -30.21
C SER A 414 -20.57 -4.33 -28.74
N LEU A 415 -19.56 -3.64 -28.21
CA LEU A 415 -19.59 -3.14 -26.83
C LEU A 415 -20.85 -2.31 -26.53
N SER A 416 -21.32 -1.50 -27.47
CA SER A 416 -22.57 -0.75 -27.29
C SER A 416 -23.76 -1.65 -27.01
N SER A 417 -23.87 -2.81 -27.65
CA SER A 417 -24.95 -3.77 -27.36
C SER A 417 -24.82 -4.44 -25.99
N LEU A 418 -23.60 -4.70 -25.54
CA LEU A 418 -23.33 -5.35 -24.24
C LEU A 418 -23.66 -4.40 -23.08
N PHE A 419 -23.25 -3.14 -23.20
CA PHE A 419 -23.49 -2.15 -22.16
C PHE A 419 -24.94 -1.69 -22.11
N CYS A 420 -25.56 -1.34 -23.26
CA CYS A 420 -26.95 -0.85 -23.26
C CYS A 420 -27.99 -1.91 -22.83
N SER A 421 -27.62 -3.19 -22.76
CA SER A 421 -28.49 -4.26 -22.28
C SER A 421 -28.29 -4.61 -20.80
N SER A 422 -27.24 -4.08 -20.16
CA SER A 422 -26.85 -4.44 -18.79
C SER A 422 -27.19 -3.33 -17.80
N ALA A 423 -28.04 -3.62 -16.82
CA ALA A 423 -28.38 -2.69 -15.74
C ALA A 423 -27.28 -2.55 -14.67
N GLU A 424 -26.15 -3.25 -14.83
CA GLU A 424 -25.10 -3.35 -13.80
C GLU A 424 -24.08 -2.23 -13.84
N TRP A 425 -23.82 -1.69 -15.03
CA TRP A 425 -22.82 -0.66 -15.20
C TRP A 425 -23.43 0.66 -14.78
N HIS A 426 -22.83 1.33 -13.80
CA HIS A 426 -23.29 2.65 -13.43
C HIS A 426 -22.97 3.62 -14.58
N PRO A 427 -23.97 4.25 -15.23
CA PRO A 427 -23.73 5.03 -16.45
C PRO A 427 -22.70 6.14 -16.25
N LEU A 428 -22.75 6.83 -15.12
CA LEU A 428 -21.80 7.91 -14.83
C LEU A 428 -20.41 7.41 -14.41
N LYS A 429 -20.36 6.53 -13.40
CA LYS A 429 -19.10 6.11 -12.75
C LYS A 429 -18.31 5.14 -13.60
N ASP A 430 -18.93 4.09 -14.10
CA ASP A 430 -18.18 3.02 -14.76
C ASP A 430 -18.08 3.33 -16.26
N LEU A 431 -19.23 3.61 -16.88
CA LEU A 431 -19.27 3.91 -18.30
C LEU A 431 -18.68 5.29 -18.64
N GLY A 432 -19.18 6.35 -18.02
CA GLY A 432 -18.74 7.72 -18.30
C GLY A 432 -17.25 7.91 -18.06
N VAL A 433 -16.77 7.56 -16.85
CA VAL A 433 -15.34 7.69 -16.52
C VAL A 433 -14.47 6.75 -17.35
N GLY A 434 -14.89 5.51 -17.57
CA GLY A 434 -14.14 4.55 -18.38
C GLY A 434 -13.99 5.00 -19.84
N LEU A 435 -15.08 5.46 -20.47
CA LEU A 435 -15.07 5.96 -21.84
C LEU A 435 -14.25 7.23 -21.99
N ALA A 436 -14.39 8.19 -21.06
CA ALA A 436 -13.57 9.41 -21.06
C ALA A 436 -12.07 9.09 -20.92
N SER A 437 -11.73 8.14 -20.04
CA SER A 437 -10.36 7.70 -19.83
C SER A 437 -9.80 6.99 -21.08
N ALA A 438 -10.63 6.20 -21.78
CA ALA A 438 -10.25 5.56 -23.03
C ALA A 438 -9.96 6.59 -24.13
N VAL A 439 -10.80 7.61 -24.32
CA VAL A 439 -10.54 8.67 -25.31
C VAL A 439 -9.30 9.48 -24.95
N ARG A 440 -9.06 9.72 -23.66
CA ARG A 440 -7.83 10.40 -23.22
C ARG A 440 -6.58 9.62 -23.61
N CYS A 441 -6.60 8.29 -23.46
CA CYS A 441 -5.49 7.44 -23.90
C CYS A 441 -5.40 7.36 -25.43
N GLN A 442 -6.54 7.34 -26.13
CA GLN A 442 -6.62 7.26 -27.58
C GLN A 442 -7.63 8.27 -28.15
N PRO A 443 -7.21 9.49 -28.50
CA PRO A 443 -8.11 10.54 -28.99
C PRO A 443 -8.85 10.22 -30.29
N SER A 444 -8.35 9.26 -31.08
CA SER A 444 -9.02 8.79 -32.30
C SER A 444 -10.09 7.71 -32.04
N LEU A 445 -10.33 7.34 -30.78
CA LEU A 445 -11.35 6.36 -30.42
C LEU A 445 -12.73 6.86 -30.88
N PRO A 446 -13.48 6.09 -31.68
CA PRO A 446 -14.83 6.46 -32.06
C PRO A 446 -15.73 6.43 -30.82
N LEU A 447 -16.41 7.53 -30.56
CA LEU A 447 -17.34 7.65 -29.45
C LEU A 447 -18.73 7.13 -29.84
N PRO A 448 -19.24 6.04 -29.23
CA PRO A 448 -20.54 5.50 -29.59
C PRO A 448 -21.68 6.44 -29.12
N PRO A 449 -22.52 6.98 -30.03
CA PRO A 449 -23.53 7.97 -29.67
C PRO A 449 -24.52 7.49 -28.59
N ALA A 450 -24.97 6.24 -28.69
CA ALA A 450 -25.93 5.65 -27.75
C ALA A 450 -25.40 5.63 -26.30
N MET A 451 -24.10 5.46 -26.13
CA MET A 451 -23.47 5.40 -24.81
C MET A 451 -23.25 6.79 -24.24
N ILE A 452 -22.90 7.76 -25.09
CA ILE A 452 -22.89 9.17 -24.70
C ILE A 452 -24.31 9.60 -24.28
N ASP A 453 -25.34 9.24 -25.06
CA ASP A 453 -26.73 9.51 -24.73
C ASP A 453 -27.08 8.98 -23.33
N GLU A 454 -26.68 7.76 -23.01
CA GLU A 454 -26.92 7.13 -21.72
C GLU A 454 -26.22 7.86 -20.57
N VAL A 455 -24.95 8.22 -20.73
CA VAL A 455 -24.17 8.98 -19.72
C VAL A 455 -24.80 10.36 -19.48
N LEU A 456 -25.11 11.09 -20.55
CA LEU A 456 -25.69 12.44 -20.45
C LEU A 456 -27.11 12.40 -19.88
N ALA A 457 -27.93 11.44 -20.29
CA ALA A 457 -29.27 11.24 -19.73
C ALA A 457 -29.21 10.90 -18.24
N ALA A 458 -28.24 10.08 -17.80
CA ALA A 458 -28.05 9.76 -16.40
C ALA A 458 -27.62 10.98 -15.57
N MET A 459 -26.82 11.90 -16.14
CA MET A 459 -26.44 13.15 -15.47
C MET A 459 -27.63 14.11 -15.37
N GLN A 460 -28.49 14.13 -16.39
CA GLN A 460 -29.69 14.98 -16.43
C GLN A 460 -30.86 14.42 -15.60
N ALA A 461 -30.79 13.16 -15.19
CA ALA A 461 -31.83 12.53 -14.40
C ALA A 461 -31.98 13.23 -13.02
N PRO A 462 -33.22 13.39 -12.50
CA PRO A 462 -33.42 14.00 -11.19
C PRO A 462 -32.67 13.27 -10.08
N MET A 463 -31.78 13.99 -9.38
CA MET A 463 -31.00 13.44 -8.27
C MET A 463 -31.53 13.88 -6.91
N THR A 464 -31.57 12.95 -5.96
CA THR A 464 -31.86 13.31 -4.56
C THR A 464 -30.72 14.14 -3.96
N PRO A 465 -30.98 15.04 -3.00
CA PRO A 465 -29.92 15.84 -2.35
C PRO A 465 -28.80 14.98 -1.76
N ARG A 466 -29.14 13.81 -1.20
CA ARG A 466 -28.17 12.85 -0.66
C ARG A 466 -27.23 12.30 -1.73
N LEU A 467 -27.74 12.03 -2.93
CA LEU A 467 -26.93 11.56 -4.06
C LEU A 467 -26.00 12.67 -4.55
N LYS A 468 -26.51 13.92 -4.68
CA LYS A 468 -25.68 15.07 -5.07
C LYS A 468 -24.50 15.26 -4.11
N ILE A 469 -24.75 15.22 -2.80
CA ILE A 469 -23.70 15.32 -1.76
C ILE A 469 -22.68 14.19 -1.92
N ARG A 470 -23.12 12.95 -2.16
CA ARG A 470 -22.21 11.81 -2.38
C ARG A 470 -21.32 12.02 -3.61
N MET A 471 -21.91 12.43 -4.74
CA MET A 471 -21.20 12.71 -5.98
C MET A 471 -20.17 13.83 -5.78
N ALA A 472 -20.61 14.94 -5.17
CA ALA A 472 -19.77 16.09 -4.88
C ALA A 472 -18.56 15.74 -4.02
N HIS A 473 -18.66 14.75 -3.12
CA HIS A 473 -17.56 14.35 -2.24
C HIS A 473 -16.55 13.42 -2.89
N GLN A 474 -17.03 12.37 -3.58
CA GLN A 474 -16.21 11.19 -3.89
C GLN A 474 -16.02 10.95 -5.39
N GLN A 475 -16.64 11.76 -6.25
CA GLN A 475 -16.76 11.43 -7.68
C GLN A 475 -16.40 12.62 -8.60
N ALA A 476 -15.27 13.26 -8.32
CA ALA A 476 -14.75 14.34 -9.15
C ALA A 476 -14.42 13.90 -10.60
N ASP A 477 -14.05 12.64 -10.76
CA ASP A 477 -13.83 11.94 -12.01
C ASP A 477 -15.08 11.90 -12.90
N ILE A 478 -16.28 11.78 -12.31
CA ILE A 478 -17.54 11.80 -13.07
C ILE A 478 -17.77 13.16 -13.74
N ALA A 479 -17.58 14.27 -13.02
CA ALA A 479 -17.74 15.61 -13.59
C ALA A 479 -16.75 15.84 -14.74
N ALA A 480 -15.48 15.47 -14.52
CA ALA A 480 -14.45 15.53 -15.54
C ALA A 480 -14.85 14.72 -16.79
N ALA A 481 -15.27 13.47 -16.60
CA ALA A 481 -15.67 12.58 -17.67
C ALA A 481 -16.87 13.12 -18.47
N VAL A 482 -17.91 13.62 -17.80
CA VAL A 482 -19.08 14.18 -18.47
C VAL A 482 -18.71 15.41 -19.29
N LEU A 483 -17.88 16.31 -18.76
CA LEU A 483 -17.42 17.50 -19.50
C LEU A 483 -16.62 17.12 -20.75
N VAL A 484 -15.68 16.17 -20.62
CA VAL A 484 -14.87 15.68 -21.74
C VAL A 484 -15.76 15.05 -22.81
N LEU A 485 -16.64 14.11 -22.43
CA LEU A 485 -17.52 13.43 -23.39
C LEU A 485 -18.53 14.38 -24.04
N ALA A 486 -19.13 15.30 -23.28
CA ALA A 486 -20.05 16.29 -23.82
C ALA A 486 -19.34 17.27 -24.77
N SER A 487 -18.12 17.70 -24.45
CA SER A 487 -17.33 18.58 -25.32
C SER A 487 -16.93 17.89 -26.62
N LEU A 488 -16.35 16.67 -26.55
CA LEU A 488 -15.94 15.88 -27.72
C LEU A 488 -17.11 15.52 -28.64
N SER A 489 -18.29 15.31 -28.08
CA SER A 489 -19.51 15.02 -28.85
C SER A 489 -20.26 16.28 -29.30
N GLN A 490 -19.78 17.48 -28.98
CA GLN A 490 -20.44 18.77 -29.27
C GLN A 490 -21.85 18.90 -28.66
N ARG A 491 -22.02 18.36 -27.45
CA ARG A 491 -23.28 18.32 -26.70
C ARG A 491 -23.21 19.01 -25.35
N LEU A 492 -22.10 19.70 -25.08
CA LEU A 492 -22.01 20.55 -23.91
C LEU A 492 -22.81 21.84 -24.15
N ASP A 493 -23.79 22.09 -23.30
CA ASP A 493 -24.56 23.33 -23.28
C ASP A 493 -24.60 23.93 -21.86
N ALA A 494 -25.20 25.12 -21.75
CA ALA A 494 -25.32 25.82 -20.47
C ALA A 494 -26.13 25.02 -19.44
N ALA A 495 -27.18 24.30 -19.87
CA ALA A 495 -28.05 23.56 -18.97
C ALA A 495 -27.33 22.36 -18.33
N LEU A 496 -26.56 21.61 -19.11
CA LEU A 496 -25.72 20.53 -18.59
C LEU A 496 -24.63 21.06 -17.67
N PHE A 497 -24.02 22.20 -18.01
CA PHE A 497 -23.03 22.84 -17.14
C PHE A 497 -23.64 23.32 -15.81
N ASP A 498 -24.84 23.91 -15.84
CA ASP A 498 -25.57 24.33 -14.65
C ASP A 498 -25.91 23.15 -13.72
N ILE A 499 -26.21 21.97 -14.27
CA ILE A 499 -26.40 20.73 -13.49
C ILE A 499 -25.11 20.35 -12.77
N LEU A 500 -23.96 20.43 -13.45
CA LEU A 500 -22.66 20.17 -12.83
C LEU A 500 -22.33 21.21 -11.76
N VAL A 501 -22.65 22.49 -11.98
CA VAL A 501 -22.49 23.55 -10.98
C VAL A 501 -23.38 23.29 -9.76
N ASP A 502 -24.63 22.87 -9.94
CA ASP A 502 -25.55 22.55 -8.86
C ASP A 502 -25.08 21.33 -8.01
N ILE A 503 -24.46 20.34 -8.65
CA ILE A 503 -23.94 19.16 -7.94
C ILE A 503 -22.60 19.46 -7.26
N TYR A 504 -21.62 20.00 -8.00
CA TYR A 504 -20.22 20.10 -7.55
C TYR A 504 -19.86 21.47 -6.97
N GLY A 505 -20.64 22.50 -7.27
CA GLY A 505 -20.38 23.88 -6.87
C GLY A 505 -18.96 24.31 -7.24
N LEU A 506 -18.30 25.01 -6.32
CA LEU A 506 -16.94 25.52 -6.51
C LEU A 506 -15.90 24.42 -6.76
N ARG A 507 -16.17 23.15 -6.40
CA ARG A 507 -15.26 22.02 -6.71
C ARG A 507 -15.16 21.76 -8.20
N LEU A 508 -16.11 22.24 -9.00
CA LEU A 508 -16.06 22.10 -10.45
C LEU A 508 -14.82 22.81 -11.03
N LEU A 509 -14.35 23.90 -10.43
CA LEU A 509 -13.21 24.66 -10.93
C LEU A 509 -11.90 23.84 -10.97
N PRO A 510 -11.41 23.25 -9.86
CA PRO A 510 -10.22 22.39 -9.92
C PRO A 510 -10.42 21.16 -10.81
N ILE A 511 -11.65 20.65 -10.94
CA ILE A 511 -11.96 19.54 -11.86
C ILE A 511 -11.76 19.98 -13.31
N VAL A 512 -12.36 21.09 -13.73
CA VAL A 512 -12.22 21.65 -15.08
C VAL A 512 -10.75 21.97 -15.37
N ALA A 513 -10.03 22.57 -14.41
CA ALA A 513 -8.60 22.87 -14.55
C ALA A 513 -7.78 21.59 -14.86
N SER A 514 -8.09 20.47 -14.20
CA SER A 514 -7.39 19.20 -14.40
C SER A 514 -7.59 18.57 -15.79
N ILE A 515 -8.70 18.89 -16.48
CA ILE A 515 -9.01 18.37 -17.81
C ILE A 515 -8.90 19.42 -18.92
N ALA A 516 -8.59 20.67 -18.60
CA ALA A 516 -8.63 21.76 -19.57
C ALA A 516 -7.78 21.47 -20.81
N SER A 517 -6.61 20.84 -20.67
CA SER A 517 -5.73 20.47 -21.80
C SER A 517 -6.31 19.40 -22.73
N GLN A 518 -7.36 18.70 -22.33
CA GLN A 518 -7.98 17.61 -23.08
C GLN A 518 -9.23 18.04 -23.85
N LEU A 519 -9.71 19.26 -23.62
CA LEU A 519 -10.93 19.76 -24.26
C LEU A 519 -10.58 20.26 -25.68
N PRO A 520 -11.25 19.73 -26.73
CA PRO A 520 -10.97 20.11 -28.12
C PRO A 520 -11.54 21.47 -28.49
N ASP A 521 -12.67 21.87 -27.87
CA ASP A 521 -13.34 23.15 -28.06
C ASP A 521 -13.43 23.89 -26.73
N ASP A 522 -12.42 24.72 -26.50
CA ASP A 522 -12.28 25.56 -25.33
C ASP A 522 -13.24 26.77 -25.35
N ALA A 523 -13.91 27.07 -26.48
CA ALA A 523 -14.69 28.31 -26.60
C ALA A 523 -15.99 28.26 -25.77
N ILE A 524 -16.80 27.20 -25.92
CA ILE A 524 -18.05 27.06 -25.17
C ILE A 524 -17.75 26.83 -23.69
N VAL A 525 -16.84 25.89 -23.38
CA VAL A 525 -16.44 25.59 -21.99
C VAL A 525 -15.87 26.85 -21.34
N GLY A 526 -14.98 27.56 -22.04
CA GLY A 526 -14.34 28.77 -21.55
C GLY A 526 -15.34 29.87 -21.23
N GLN A 527 -16.35 30.09 -22.07
CA GLN A 527 -17.41 31.06 -21.81
C GLN A 527 -18.24 30.69 -20.56
N LEU A 528 -18.66 29.43 -20.44
CA LEU A 528 -19.46 28.96 -19.30
C LEU A 528 -18.66 29.04 -17.99
N VAL A 529 -17.40 28.62 -18.02
CA VAL A 529 -16.50 28.65 -16.86
C VAL A 529 -16.18 30.08 -16.45
N ALA A 530 -15.88 30.99 -17.38
CA ALA A 530 -15.61 32.38 -17.07
C ALA A 530 -16.84 33.08 -16.44
N ALA A 531 -18.04 32.83 -16.98
CA ALA A 531 -19.28 33.35 -16.41
C ALA A 531 -19.56 32.78 -15.00
N TYR A 532 -19.27 31.50 -14.79
CA TYR A 532 -19.41 30.87 -13.48
C TYR A 532 -18.42 31.44 -12.45
N ILE A 533 -17.15 31.67 -12.84
CA ILE A 533 -16.15 32.27 -11.95
C ILE A 533 -16.54 33.70 -11.57
N ASP A 534 -16.98 34.52 -12.52
CA ASP A 534 -17.41 35.91 -12.24
C ASP A 534 -18.61 35.97 -11.29
N SER A 535 -19.60 35.09 -11.47
CA SER A 535 -20.76 35.00 -10.57
C SER A 535 -20.44 34.40 -9.19
N SER A 536 -19.33 33.66 -9.07
CA SER A 536 -18.96 32.95 -7.85
C SER A 536 -17.97 33.69 -6.94
N VAL A 537 -17.46 34.85 -7.34
CA VAL A 537 -16.42 35.59 -6.59
C VAL A 537 -16.85 35.93 -5.15
N ASP A 538 -18.11 36.29 -4.92
CA ASP A 538 -18.62 36.60 -3.58
C ASP A 538 -18.77 35.35 -2.70
N THR A 539 -18.99 34.18 -3.33
CA THR A 539 -19.05 32.87 -2.66
C THR A 539 -17.64 32.36 -2.36
N LEU A 540 -16.66 32.61 -3.25
CA LEU A 540 -15.26 32.22 -3.03
C LEU A 540 -14.64 32.88 -1.79
N VAL A 541 -15.07 34.10 -1.46
CA VAL A 541 -14.58 34.86 -0.31
C VAL A 541 -15.28 34.43 0.99
N ASP A 542 -16.58 34.17 0.92
CA ASP A 542 -17.41 33.88 2.09
C ASP A 542 -17.68 32.38 2.23
N GLU A 543 -16.84 31.70 3.03
CA GLU A 543 -16.98 30.27 3.35
C GLU A 543 -18.33 29.92 4.00
N ALA A 544 -19.00 30.88 4.65
CA ALA A 544 -20.32 30.62 5.21
C ALA A 544 -21.38 30.37 4.12
N LYS A 545 -21.13 30.81 2.87
CA LYS A 545 -21.98 30.55 1.71
C LYS A 545 -21.68 29.22 1.03
N TRP A 546 -20.64 28.50 1.45
CA TRP A 546 -20.31 27.22 0.84
C TRP A 546 -21.34 26.18 1.28
N PRO A 547 -21.80 25.30 0.37
CA PRO A 547 -22.67 24.19 0.74
C PRO A 547 -22.08 23.38 1.91
N GLU A 548 -22.93 22.99 2.87
CA GLU A 548 -22.55 22.29 4.12
C GLU A 548 -21.60 21.08 4.02
N PRO A 549 -21.43 20.35 2.89
CA PRO A 549 -20.34 19.38 2.78
C PRO A 549 -18.90 19.96 2.82
N PHE A 550 -18.69 21.23 2.47
CA PHE A 550 -17.33 21.78 2.28
C PHE A 550 -16.69 22.31 3.57
N ASN A 551 -17.49 22.74 4.54
CA ASN A 551 -16.99 23.42 5.75
C ASN A 551 -16.32 22.49 6.78
N ARG A 552 -16.30 21.17 6.55
CA ARG A 552 -15.77 20.18 7.51
C ARG A 552 -14.59 19.36 7.02
N GLN A 553 -14.14 19.54 5.77
CA GLN A 553 -13.10 18.69 5.21
C GLN A 553 -11.73 19.39 5.22
N THR A 554 -10.87 18.96 6.14
CA THR A 554 -9.42 19.05 5.94
C THR A 554 -9.03 18.03 4.87
N TYR A 555 -8.83 18.49 3.64
CA TYR A 555 -8.38 17.63 2.55
C TYR A 555 -6.90 17.27 2.76
N THR A 556 -6.60 16.00 2.98
CA THR A 556 -5.23 15.47 2.88
C THR A 556 -4.90 15.27 1.41
N GLY A 557 -4.54 16.36 0.72
CA GLY A 557 -4.16 16.29 -0.70
C GLY A 557 -2.88 15.50 -0.94
N ARG A 558 -2.57 15.23 -2.23
CA ARG A 558 -1.38 14.47 -2.69
C ARG A 558 -0.03 15.04 -2.21
N TYR A 559 -0.01 16.27 -1.69
CA TYR A 559 1.17 16.88 -1.08
C TYR A 559 0.97 16.90 0.44
N MET A 560 1.36 15.79 1.09
CA MET A 560 1.04 15.45 2.48
C MET A 560 1.75 16.29 3.56
N GLU A 561 2.46 17.36 3.24
CA GLU A 561 3.25 18.10 4.24
C GLU A 561 2.61 19.39 4.74
N ALA A 562 1.55 19.88 4.09
CA ALA A 562 0.82 21.05 4.55
C ALA A 562 -0.69 20.86 4.39
N THR A 563 -1.43 20.97 5.50
CA THR A 563 -2.88 21.12 5.49
C THR A 563 -3.22 22.46 4.85
N TYR A 564 -3.46 22.48 3.55
CA TYR A 564 -3.92 23.68 2.85
C TYR A 564 -5.43 23.85 3.01
N THR A 565 -5.87 25.11 3.03
CA THR A 565 -7.30 25.46 3.00
C THR A 565 -7.84 25.16 1.60
N PHE A 566 -8.92 24.39 1.53
CA PHE A 566 -9.57 23.99 0.27
C PHE A 566 -9.88 25.18 -0.66
N GLY A 567 -10.13 26.36 -0.09
CA GLY A 567 -10.38 27.59 -0.86
C GLY A 567 -9.21 28.08 -1.69
N ALA A 568 -7.97 27.83 -1.26
CA ALA A 568 -6.79 28.23 -2.01
C ALA A 568 -6.68 27.45 -3.34
N ASP A 569 -6.97 26.15 -3.32
CA ASP A 569 -7.00 25.31 -4.53
C ASP A 569 -8.05 25.84 -5.52
N ILE A 570 -9.25 26.11 -5.04
CA ILE A 570 -10.34 26.62 -5.87
C ILE A 570 -9.94 27.96 -6.51
N PHE A 571 -9.37 28.88 -5.74
CA PHE A 571 -8.97 30.19 -6.27
C PHE A 571 -7.85 30.07 -7.31
N VAL A 572 -6.82 29.26 -7.05
CA VAL A 572 -5.73 29.03 -8.00
C VAL A 572 -6.29 28.46 -9.31
N SER A 573 -7.15 27.43 -9.24
CA SER A 573 -7.80 26.88 -10.42
C SER A 573 -8.69 27.89 -11.14
N ALA A 574 -9.40 28.77 -10.41
CA ALA A 574 -10.17 29.84 -11.04
C ALA A 574 -9.28 30.79 -11.84
N VAL A 575 -8.15 31.22 -11.27
CA VAL A 575 -7.18 32.09 -11.95
C VAL A 575 -6.56 31.40 -13.16
N GLU A 576 -6.14 30.14 -13.04
CA GLU A 576 -5.59 29.35 -14.16
C GLU A 576 -6.59 29.23 -15.31
N LEU A 577 -7.86 28.94 -14.99
CA LEU A 577 -8.94 28.84 -15.97
C LEU A 577 -9.23 30.19 -16.64
N LEU A 578 -9.25 31.30 -15.89
CA LEU A 578 -9.42 32.62 -16.48
C LEU A 578 -8.21 33.02 -17.34
N LEU A 579 -6.98 32.77 -16.90
CA LEU A 579 -5.79 33.05 -17.70
C LEU A 579 -5.80 32.27 -19.02
N ARG A 580 -6.39 31.07 -19.04
CA ARG A 580 -6.56 30.26 -20.24
C ARG A 580 -7.70 30.72 -21.13
N PHE A 581 -8.89 30.91 -20.58
CA PHE A 581 -10.14 31.10 -21.35
C PHE A 581 -10.57 32.56 -21.52
N ALA A 582 -10.18 33.43 -20.60
CA ALA A 582 -10.55 34.84 -20.56
C ALA A 582 -9.44 35.69 -19.91
N PRO A 583 -8.22 35.75 -20.50
CA PRO A 583 -7.06 36.37 -19.86
C PRO A 583 -7.29 37.84 -19.48
N ASP A 584 -8.10 38.55 -20.26
CA ASP A 584 -8.47 39.95 -20.02
C ASP A 584 -9.31 40.15 -18.74
N THR A 585 -9.99 39.11 -18.23
CA THR A 585 -10.81 39.20 -17.03
C THR A 585 -10.09 38.72 -15.76
N ALA A 586 -9.00 37.96 -15.90
CA ALA A 586 -8.28 37.36 -14.76
C ALA A 586 -7.81 38.42 -13.74
N LEU A 587 -7.27 39.54 -14.21
CA LEU A 587 -6.81 40.63 -13.33
C LEU A 587 -7.98 41.33 -12.62
N ALA A 588 -9.08 41.56 -13.32
CA ALA A 588 -10.28 42.18 -12.75
C ALA A 588 -10.92 41.28 -11.67
N PHE A 589 -10.99 39.98 -11.94
CA PHE A 589 -11.44 38.97 -10.98
C PHE A 589 -10.56 38.96 -9.73
N ALA A 590 -9.23 38.85 -9.88
CA ALA A 590 -8.31 38.83 -8.74
C ALA A 590 -8.36 40.11 -7.91
N SER A 591 -8.51 41.27 -8.57
CA SER A 591 -8.71 42.55 -7.90
C SER A 591 -10.01 42.60 -7.09
N ARG A 592 -11.12 42.12 -7.66
CA ARG A 592 -12.41 42.04 -6.96
C ARG A 592 -12.36 41.08 -5.77
N TRP A 593 -11.79 39.88 -5.95
CA TRP A 593 -11.60 38.92 -4.86
C TRP A 593 -10.76 39.52 -3.72
N LEU A 594 -9.64 40.17 -4.06
CA LEU A 594 -8.79 40.84 -3.09
C LEU A 594 -9.54 41.95 -2.34
N GLN A 595 -10.35 42.77 -3.02
CA GLN A 595 -11.13 43.84 -2.39
C GLN A 595 -12.16 43.32 -1.38
N LEU A 596 -12.71 42.13 -1.62
CA LEU A 596 -13.70 41.50 -0.76
C LEU A 596 -13.05 40.78 0.44
N LEU A 597 -11.80 40.35 0.34
CA LEU A 597 -11.07 39.72 1.44
C LEU A 597 -10.81 40.70 2.58
N PRO A 598 -11.11 40.33 3.85
CA PRO A 598 -10.71 41.11 4.99
C PRO A 598 -9.18 41.33 5.03
N THR A 599 -8.75 42.46 5.58
CA THR A 599 -7.33 42.81 5.73
C THR A 599 -6.73 42.29 7.04
N THR A 600 -7.35 41.28 7.66
CA THR A 600 -6.87 40.69 8.91
C THR A 600 -5.67 39.79 8.66
N LEU A 601 -4.84 39.62 9.71
CA LEU A 601 -3.68 38.74 9.66
C LEU A 601 -4.06 37.27 9.37
N ASP A 602 -5.18 36.82 9.95
CA ASP A 602 -5.66 35.45 9.80
C ASP A 602 -6.09 35.17 8.34
N GLU A 603 -6.83 36.07 7.71
CA GLU A 603 -7.21 35.93 6.28
C GLU A 603 -6.00 36.02 5.34
N LEU A 604 -5.01 36.85 5.67
CA LEU A 604 -3.76 36.90 4.93
C LEU A 604 -3.04 35.54 4.96
N HIS A 605 -2.98 34.90 6.13
CA HIS A 605 -2.36 33.60 6.32
C HIS A 605 -3.18 32.46 5.70
N ASP A 606 -4.50 32.47 5.87
CA ASP A 606 -5.35 31.34 5.48
C ASP A 606 -5.78 31.37 4.01
N ARG A 607 -5.77 32.55 3.36
CA ARG A 607 -6.21 32.74 1.97
C ARG A 607 -5.10 33.15 1.02
N LEU A 608 -4.34 34.19 1.34
CA LEU A 608 -3.37 34.78 0.41
C LEU A 608 -2.05 33.99 0.39
N VAL A 609 -1.50 33.65 1.56
CA VAL A 609 -0.23 32.90 1.66
C VAL A 609 -0.25 31.56 0.92
N PRO A 610 -1.32 30.74 0.96
CA PRO A 610 -1.35 29.48 0.22
C PRO A 610 -1.50 29.65 -1.30
N VAL A 611 -2.05 30.79 -1.75
CA VAL A 611 -2.35 31.07 -3.16
C VAL A 611 -1.14 31.63 -3.89
N VAL A 612 -0.52 32.70 -3.37
CA VAL A 612 0.50 33.48 -4.10
C VAL A 612 1.68 32.62 -4.60
N PRO A 613 2.26 31.70 -3.81
CA PRO A 613 3.39 30.88 -4.26
C PRO A 613 3.09 29.92 -5.41
N ARG A 614 1.80 29.66 -5.68
CA ARG A 614 1.35 28.69 -6.70
C ARG A 614 1.02 29.32 -8.04
N LEU A 615 0.92 30.64 -8.09
CA LEU A 615 0.64 31.37 -9.31
C LEU A 615 1.91 31.50 -10.16
N ASP A 616 1.72 31.56 -11.48
CA ASP A 616 2.81 31.91 -12.40
C ASP A 616 3.35 33.31 -12.05
N ARG A 617 4.66 33.38 -11.76
CA ARG A 617 5.36 34.58 -11.33
C ARG A 617 5.34 35.69 -12.39
N HIS A 618 5.20 35.33 -13.65
CA HIS A 618 5.12 36.30 -14.74
C HIS A 618 3.71 36.89 -14.91
N SER A 619 2.70 36.25 -14.33
CA SER A 619 1.31 36.70 -14.43
C SER A 619 1.10 38.07 -13.76
N SER A 620 0.19 38.87 -14.31
CA SER A 620 -0.26 40.12 -13.69
C SER A 620 -0.99 39.88 -12.37
N VAL A 621 -1.66 38.74 -12.24
CA VAL A 621 -2.38 38.31 -11.03
C VAL A 621 -1.40 38.05 -9.87
N PHE A 622 -0.29 37.33 -10.12
CA PHE A 622 0.75 37.13 -9.11
C PHE A 622 1.27 38.47 -8.59
N ARG A 623 1.65 39.39 -9.49
CA ARG A 623 2.18 40.71 -9.12
C ARG A 623 1.19 41.52 -8.27
N LEU A 624 -0.09 41.51 -8.64
CA LEU A 624 -1.15 42.16 -7.88
C LEU A 624 -1.28 41.58 -6.46
N LEU A 625 -1.43 40.26 -6.35
CA LEU A 625 -1.66 39.61 -5.07
C LEU A 625 -0.42 39.61 -4.17
N PHE A 626 0.77 39.50 -4.74
CA PHE A 626 2.02 39.60 -4.01
C PHE A 626 2.25 41.01 -3.44
N SER A 627 2.02 42.05 -4.24
CA SER A 627 2.08 43.45 -3.75
C SER A 627 1.07 43.65 -2.63
N ALA A 628 -0.18 43.23 -2.82
CA ALA A 628 -1.22 43.37 -1.80
C ALA A 628 -0.91 42.57 -0.52
N MET A 629 -0.25 41.41 -0.63
CA MET A 629 0.20 40.64 0.52
C MET A 629 1.25 41.41 1.33
N ILE A 630 2.23 42.04 0.68
CA ILE A 630 3.22 42.91 1.32
C ILE A 630 2.54 44.12 1.96
N ASP A 631 1.69 44.83 1.21
CA ASP A 631 1.02 46.04 1.67
C ASP A 631 0.13 45.75 2.88
N ARG A 632 -0.65 44.66 2.84
CA ARG A 632 -1.49 44.25 3.98
C ARG A 632 -0.65 43.83 5.17
N PHE A 633 0.43 43.05 4.95
CA PHE A 633 1.30 42.62 6.04
C PHE A 633 1.97 43.80 6.75
N THR A 634 2.46 44.78 5.99
CA THR A 634 3.05 46.01 6.54
C THR A 634 2.03 46.90 7.24
N ALA A 635 0.76 46.86 6.81
CA ALA A 635 -0.34 47.56 7.47
C ALA A 635 -0.85 46.88 8.74
N VAL A 636 -0.58 45.57 8.94
CA VAL A 636 -0.83 44.92 10.23
C VAL A 636 0.14 45.52 11.24
N SER A 637 -0.37 46.34 12.15
CA SER A 637 0.40 46.91 13.25
C SER A 637 1.26 45.86 13.94
N GLU A 638 2.47 46.25 14.36
CA GLU A 638 3.34 45.39 15.17
C GLU A 638 2.51 44.72 16.26
N LEU A 639 2.53 43.38 16.29
CA LEU A 639 1.82 42.61 17.30
C LEU A 639 2.21 43.17 18.67
N LEU A 640 1.22 43.64 19.45
CA LEU A 640 1.44 44.22 20.77
C LEU A 640 2.41 43.34 21.55
N ASN A 641 3.51 43.92 22.04
CA ASN A 641 4.46 43.20 22.86
C ASN A 641 3.81 42.87 24.20
N ILE A 642 3.11 41.74 24.25
CA ILE A 642 2.48 41.23 25.46
C ILE A 642 3.60 40.66 26.33
N VAL A 643 3.67 41.15 27.57
CA VAL A 643 4.64 40.65 28.55
C VAL A 643 4.34 39.18 28.82
N SER A 644 5.28 38.34 28.42
CA SER A 644 5.23 36.89 28.59
C SER A 644 4.95 36.49 30.05
N LEU A 645 4.28 35.35 30.22
CA LEU A 645 4.18 34.66 31.51
C LEU A 645 5.51 34.06 31.97
N ALA A 646 6.56 34.11 31.14
CA ALA A 646 7.91 33.70 31.52
C ALA A 646 8.32 34.42 32.82
N ALA A 647 8.51 33.65 33.88
CA ALA A 647 9.22 34.11 35.04
C ALA A 647 10.70 33.85 34.79
N PRO A 648 11.62 34.81 35.00
CA PRO A 648 13.04 34.49 35.07
C PRO A 648 13.19 33.30 36.01
N SER A 649 13.88 32.24 35.56
CA SER A 649 14.13 31.08 36.41
C SER A 649 14.72 31.62 37.72
N PRO A 650 14.06 31.39 38.87
CA PRO A 650 14.63 31.78 40.15
C PRO A 650 16.00 31.15 40.21
N ARG A 651 17.04 31.93 40.55
CA ARG A 651 18.43 31.44 40.65
C ARG A 651 18.58 30.24 41.61
N ASP A 652 17.52 29.96 42.36
CA ASP A 652 17.42 29.00 43.44
C ASP A 652 16.76 27.67 43.03
N VAL A 653 16.23 27.51 41.80
CA VAL A 653 15.80 26.19 41.30
C VAL A 653 17.01 25.47 40.69
N ASP A 654 17.51 24.45 41.38
CA ASP A 654 18.56 23.57 40.85
C ASP A 654 17.93 22.43 40.02
N PRO A 655 18.06 22.43 38.66
CA PRO A 655 17.51 21.38 37.81
C PRO A 655 18.19 20.02 38.01
N ASP A 656 19.34 19.96 38.67
CA ASP A 656 20.09 18.73 38.97
C ASP A 656 19.69 18.10 40.32
N HIS A 657 18.92 18.80 41.15
CA HIS A 657 18.53 18.30 42.47
C HIS A 657 17.55 17.10 42.41
N CYS A 658 16.44 17.21 41.66
CA CYS A 658 15.49 16.10 41.46
C CYS A 658 14.58 16.32 40.23
N ASN A 659 13.83 15.29 39.84
CA ASN A 659 12.90 15.36 38.69
C ASN A 659 11.83 16.46 38.82
N GLN A 660 11.34 16.75 40.04
CA GLN A 660 10.38 17.85 40.23
C GLN A 660 11.03 19.22 40.00
N CYS A 661 12.26 19.43 40.48
CA CYS A 661 13.01 20.66 40.24
C CYS A 661 13.36 20.83 38.77
N ARG A 662 13.76 19.76 38.07
CA ARG A 662 14.00 19.78 36.61
C ARG A 662 12.76 20.17 35.80
N HIS A 663 11.62 19.55 36.10
CA HIS A 663 10.37 19.88 35.42
C HIS A 663 9.90 21.30 35.75
N ALA A 664 10.10 21.75 36.99
CA ALA A 664 9.80 23.12 37.40
C ALA A 664 10.69 24.13 36.68
N ASP A 665 12.00 23.89 36.56
CA ASP A 665 12.91 24.74 35.81
C ASP A 665 12.50 24.85 34.33
N PHE A 666 12.23 23.71 33.68
CA PHE A 666 11.69 23.69 32.31
C PHE A 666 10.38 24.49 32.21
N PHE A 667 9.43 24.24 33.12
CA PHE A 667 8.16 24.96 33.19
C PHE A 667 8.32 26.48 33.37
N LEU A 668 9.29 26.92 34.17
CA LEU A 668 9.57 28.34 34.40
C LEU A 668 10.21 28.99 33.18
N ALA A 669 11.04 28.24 32.44
CA ALA A 669 11.64 28.69 31.19
C ALA A 669 10.62 28.81 30.03
N GLN A 670 9.58 27.97 30.01
CA GLN A 670 8.53 28.02 28.99
C GLN A 670 7.58 29.20 29.22
N SER A 671 7.34 30.01 28.18
CA SER A 671 6.43 31.15 28.24
C SER A 671 4.95 30.77 28.13
N ASP A 672 4.66 29.63 27.51
CA ASP A 672 3.32 29.12 27.15
C ASP A 672 2.71 28.20 28.22
N MET A 673 3.53 27.64 29.12
CA MET A 673 3.02 26.79 30.20
C MET A 673 2.51 27.62 31.38
N THR A 674 1.25 27.40 31.76
CA THR A 674 0.57 28.12 32.85
C THR A 674 0.50 27.32 34.14
N ASN A 675 0.46 25.99 34.01
CA ASN A 675 0.57 25.05 35.13
C ASN A 675 1.43 23.84 34.75
N LEU A 676 2.08 23.25 35.75
CA LEU A 676 2.83 22.01 35.66
C LEU A 676 2.21 20.98 36.61
N LYS A 677 1.79 19.84 36.06
CA LYS A 677 1.40 18.68 36.86
C LYS A 677 2.64 18.01 37.42
N LEU A 678 2.78 18.00 38.75
CA LEU A 678 3.85 17.25 39.42
C LEU A 678 3.42 15.79 39.55
N TYR A 679 4.01 14.91 38.72
CA TYR A 679 3.69 13.48 38.73
C TYR A 679 4.06 12.84 40.07
N ARG A 680 3.04 12.34 40.78
CA ARG A 680 3.17 11.70 42.09
C ARG A 680 3.71 10.28 41.97
N SER A 681 4.78 10.01 42.69
CA SER A 681 5.06 8.67 43.24
C SER A 681 5.12 8.65 44.77
N ARG A 682 5.10 9.81 45.47
CA ARG A 682 5.09 9.95 46.95
C ARG A 682 4.40 11.26 47.41
N PRO A 683 4.00 11.39 48.69
CA PRO A 683 3.11 12.47 49.13
C PRO A 683 3.73 13.88 49.20
N ASP A 684 5.06 14.01 49.15
CA ASP A 684 5.71 15.29 49.46
C ASP A 684 6.28 15.98 48.20
N VAL A 685 5.95 17.25 48.05
CA VAL A 685 6.61 18.17 47.11
C VAL A 685 8.07 18.32 47.57
N CYS A 686 9.00 18.37 46.62
CA CYS A 686 10.40 18.63 46.92
C CYS A 686 10.56 19.86 47.83
N VAL A 687 11.27 19.72 48.96
CA VAL A 687 11.42 20.78 49.97
C VAL A 687 12.08 22.02 49.38
N ASP A 688 13.06 21.85 48.49
CA ASP A 688 13.73 22.97 47.84
C ASP A 688 12.81 23.66 46.84
N LEU A 689 12.02 22.90 46.07
CA LEU A 689 11.00 23.48 45.19
C LEU A 689 9.95 24.25 46.00
N ALA A 690 9.52 23.70 47.14
CA ALA A 690 8.58 24.37 48.03
C ALA A 690 9.14 25.69 48.57
N ARG A 691 10.42 25.69 49.02
CA ARG A 691 11.10 26.90 49.48
C ARG A 691 11.19 27.97 48.40
N VAL A 692 11.46 27.58 47.15
CA VAL A 692 11.48 28.51 46.02
C VAL A 692 10.11 29.09 45.73
N VAL A 693 9.06 28.26 45.76
CA VAL A 693 7.68 28.72 45.54
C VAL A 693 7.24 29.67 46.64
N ASP A 694 7.57 29.38 47.90
CA ASP A 694 7.29 30.27 49.03
C ASP A 694 8.05 31.61 48.90
N ALA A 695 9.33 31.56 48.54
CA ALA A 695 10.14 32.75 48.29
C ALA A 695 9.64 33.59 47.10
N ASN A 696 8.87 32.98 46.20
CA ASN A 696 8.29 33.61 45.01
C ASN A 696 6.75 33.54 45.02
N ALA A 697 6.12 33.57 46.20
CA ALA A 697 4.67 33.35 46.33
C ALA A 697 3.80 34.37 45.57
N THR A 698 4.35 35.53 45.22
CA THR A 698 3.68 36.52 44.37
C THR A 698 3.59 36.08 42.91
N ARG A 699 4.40 35.10 42.48
CA ARG A 699 4.59 34.66 41.09
C ARG A 699 4.35 33.18 40.86
N LEU A 700 4.45 32.36 41.91
CA LEU A 700 4.25 30.92 41.86
C LEU A 700 3.37 30.50 43.03
N CYS A 701 2.48 29.54 42.80
CA CYS A 701 1.72 28.92 43.86
C CYS A 701 1.50 27.43 43.59
N PHE A 702 1.33 26.67 44.66
CA PHE A 702 0.83 25.30 44.55
C PHE A 702 -0.70 25.33 44.63
N VAL A 703 -1.35 24.69 43.65
CA VAL A 703 -2.79 24.48 43.62
C VAL A 703 -3.06 22.99 43.70
N THR A 704 -3.93 22.59 44.63
CA THR A 704 -4.38 21.20 44.72
C THR A 704 -5.65 21.07 43.89
N GLY A 705 -5.58 20.31 42.79
CA GLY A 705 -6.74 20.06 41.94
C GLY A 705 -7.76 19.13 42.60
N ASP A 706 -8.97 19.05 42.04
CA ASP A 706 -10.03 18.14 42.49
C ASP A 706 -9.62 16.66 42.42
N ASP A 707 -8.63 16.33 41.58
CA ASP A 707 -8.00 15.02 41.47
C ASP A 707 -7.03 14.71 42.64
N GLY A 708 -6.96 15.62 43.61
CA GLY A 708 -6.03 15.60 44.73
C GLY A 708 -4.57 15.79 44.31
N LYS A 709 -4.26 16.07 43.04
CA LYS A 709 -2.88 16.24 42.55
C LYS A 709 -2.43 17.68 42.74
N CYS A 710 -1.20 17.84 43.21
CA CYS A 710 -0.56 19.16 43.32
C CYS A 710 -0.08 19.62 41.95
N ARG A 711 -0.41 20.85 41.58
CA ARG A 711 0.03 21.54 40.38
C ARG A 711 0.80 22.78 40.79
N LEU A 712 1.91 23.04 40.11
CA LEU A 712 2.62 24.30 40.23
C LEU A 712 2.04 25.27 39.20
N GLU A 713 1.51 26.41 39.63
CA GLU A 713 0.90 27.41 38.75
C GLU A 713 1.68 28.74 38.79
N LYS A 714 1.70 29.44 37.66
CA LYS A 714 2.22 30.81 37.57
C LYS A 714 1.12 31.79 37.98
N VAL A 715 1.40 32.64 38.96
CA VAL A 715 0.50 33.70 39.42
C VAL A 715 0.61 34.89 38.47
N ARG A 716 -0.51 35.25 37.85
CA ARG A 716 -0.63 36.38 36.91
C ARG A 716 -0.27 37.70 37.60
N GLN A 717 0.68 38.44 37.04
CA GLN A 717 1.03 39.79 37.50
C GLN A 717 0.10 40.85 36.87
N PRO A 718 -0.08 42.02 37.52
CA PRO A 718 -0.68 43.18 36.87
C PRO A 718 0.08 43.48 35.58
N ASN A 719 -0.62 43.56 34.44
CA ASN A 719 -0.11 43.74 33.07
C ASN A 719 0.36 42.47 32.31
N GLN A 720 0.31 41.27 32.89
CA GLN A 720 0.52 40.03 32.12
C GLN A 720 -0.78 39.60 31.42
N ALA A 721 -0.65 39.02 30.22
CA ALA A 721 -1.77 38.38 29.53
C ALA A 721 -2.28 37.17 30.33
N SER A 722 -3.58 36.89 30.19
CA SER A 722 -4.14 35.62 30.63
C SER A 722 -3.57 34.48 29.79
N PRO A 723 -3.65 33.22 30.27
CA PRO A 723 -3.37 32.03 29.46
C PRO A 723 -3.98 32.07 28.06
N THR A 724 -5.28 32.39 27.97
CA THR A 724 -6.01 32.41 26.70
C THR A 724 -5.58 33.58 25.81
N GLU A 725 -5.31 34.75 26.40
CA GLU A 725 -4.76 35.90 25.67
C GLU A 725 -3.35 35.59 25.13
N TRP A 726 -2.53 34.88 25.90
CA TRP A 726 -1.20 34.45 25.48
C TRP A 726 -1.26 33.39 24.37
N ASP A 727 -2.14 32.40 24.48
CA ASP A 727 -2.32 31.38 23.44
C ASP A 727 -2.76 32.00 22.12
N VAL A 728 -3.72 32.93 22.16
CA VAL A 728 -4.17 33.69 20.99
C VAL A 728 -3.04 34.56 20.43
N HIS A 729 -2.25 35.22 21.30
CA HIS A 729 -1.12 36.02 20.87
C HIS A 729 0.00 35.19 20.23
N HIS A 730 0.35 34.06 20.84
CA HIS A 730 1.36 33.14 20.35
C HIS A 730 0.94 32.51 19.02
N ALA A 731 -0.34 32.13 18.88
CA ALA A 731 -0.89 31.68 17.61
C ALA A 731 -0.73 32.78 16.53
N LYS A 732 -1.09 34.03 16.85
CA LYS A 732 -0.89 35.18 15.94
C LYS A 732 0.58 35.45 15.62
N MET A 733 1.49 35.32 16.58
CA MET A 733 2.94 35.44 16.33
C MET A 733 3.43 34.38 15.38
N LYS A 734 2.98 33.13 15.53
CA LYS A 734 3.34 32.03 14.63
C LYS A 734 2.79 32.28 13.22
N THR A 735 1.54 32.71 13.10
CA THR A 735 0.91 33.14 11.85
C THR A 735 1.71 34.27 11.19
N HIS A 736 2.06 35.31 11.95
CA HIS A 736 2.87 36.44 11.48
C HIS A 736 4.26 36.00 11.00
N ALA A 737 4.95 35.15 11.76
CA ALA A 737 6.26 34.62 11.38
C ALA A 737 6.20 33.79 10.09
N ARG A 738 5.13 33.00 9.88
CA ARG A 738 4.91 32.25 8.65
C ARG A 738 4.68 33.15 7.44
N ILE A 739 3.86 34.19 7.59
CA ILE A 739 3.64 35.17 6.53
C ILE A 739 4.96 35.89 6.19
N ALA A 740 5.70 36.35 7.20
CA ALA A 740 7.00 37.00 7.02
C ALA A 740 7.98 36.10 6.27
N ALA A 741 8.07 34.82 6.65
CA ALA A 741 8.93 33.85 5.98
C ALA A 741 8.51 33.60 4.53
N CYS A 742 7.19 33.53 4.25
CA CYS A 742 6.66 33.40 2.90
C CYS A 742 7.02 34.62 2.04
N ILE A 743 6.80 35.84 2.55
CA ILE A 743 7.14 37.09 1.86
C ILE A 743 8.64 37.14 1.58
N ALA A 744 9.49 36.89 2.58
CA ALA A 744 10.94 36.91 2.41
C ALA A 744 11.42 35.90 1.36
N SER A 745 10.86 34.68 1.36
CA SER A 745 11.11 33.66 0.35
C SER A 745 10.73 34.15 -1.04
N LEU A 746 9.50 34.65 -1.23
CA LEU A 746 9.03 35.15 -2.52
C LEU A 746 9.83 36.36 -3.02
N THR A 747 10.13 37.34 -2.16
CA THR A 747 10.96 38.50 -2.51
C THR A 747 12.35 38.09 -2.98
N SER A 748 12.98 37.12 -2.30
CA SER A 748 14.30 36.62 -2.70
C SER A 748 14.27 35.99 -4.10
N THR A 749 13.17 35.35 -4.46
CA THR A 749 13.00 34.72 -5.77
C THR A 749 12.65 35.70 -6.89
N VAL A 750 11.98 36.82 -6.59
CA VAL A 750 11.63 37.84 -7.58
C VAL A 750 12.80 38.79 -7.86
N GLY A 751 13.64 39.09 -6.87
CA GLY A 751 14.81 39.96 -7.02
C GLY A 751 16.08 39.27 -7.54
N GLY A 752 16.03 37.96 -7.80
CA GLY A 752 17.20 37.14 -8.13
C GLY A 752 17.48 36.97 -9.62
N GLU A 753 16.66 37.48 -10.54
CA GLU A 753 17.03 37.56 -11.96
C GLU A 753 18.00 38.74 -12.15
N PRO A 754 19.29 38.48 -12.42
CA PRO A 754 20.22 39.56 -12.71
C PRO A 754 19.75 40.24 -14.00
N GLU A 755 19.74 41.57 -14.01
CA GLU A 755 19.65 42.39 -15.22
C GLU A 755 20.92 42.21 -16.10
N ASP A 756 21.28 40.98 -16.47
CA ASP A 756 22.33 40.66 -17.45
C ASP A 756 21.78 40.83 -18.89
N ALA A 757 21.08 41.94 -19.12
CA ALA A 757 20.64 42.42 -20.42
C ALA A 757 21.19 43.84 -20.68
N SER A 758 22.50 43.99 -20.52
CA SER A 758 23.31 44.96 -21.27
C SER A 758 24.25 44.26 -22.26
N ASN A 759 23.85 43.10 -22.79
CA ASN A 759 24.50 42.53 -23.95
C ASN A 759 24.08 43.30 -25.20
N GLU A 760 24.89 44.30 -25.53
CA GLU A 760 25.03 44.85 -26.87
C GLU A 760 24.92 43.75 -27.93
N SER A 761 23.90 43.90 -28.76
CA SER A 761 23.73 43.28 -30.07
C SER A 761 25.06 43.19 -30.84
N THR A 762 25.69 42.02 -30.81
CA THR A 762 26.61 41.58 -31.87
C THR A 762 25.86 40.58 -32.74
N GLU A 763 25.37 41.07 -33.88
CA GLU A 763 24.83 40.24 -34.97
C GLU A 763 25.84 39.15 -35.36
N PRO A 764 25.44 37.87 -35.44
CA PRO A 764 26.24 36.86 -36.12
C PRO A 764 26.02 36.99 -37.64
N PRO A 765 27.09 36.94 -38.47
CA PRO A 765 26.96 37.12 -39.90
C PRO A 765 26.22 35.94 -40.54
N ALA A 766 25.33 36.26 -41.47
CA ALA A 766 24.53 35.35 -42.27
C ALA A 766 25.36 34.19 -42.87
N LYS A 767 25.06 32.95 -42.47
CA LYS A 767 25.53 31.75 -43.16
C LYS A 767 24.75 31.55 -44.47
N ARG A 768 25.46 31.72 -45.59
CA ARG A 768 25.07 31.32 -46.94
C ARG A 768 24.61 29.86 -46.98
N VAL A 769 23.38 29.64 -47.43
CA VAL A 769 22.86 28.35 -47.89
C VAL A 769 23.58 27.98 -49.19
N ARG A 770 24.28 26.83 -49.21
CA ARG A 770 24.76 26.17 -50.43
C ARG A 770 23.70 25.15 -50.87
N ARG A 771 23.28 25.23 -52.13
CA ARG A 771 22.57 24.16 -52.84
C ARG A 771 23.50 22.98 -53.08
N SER A 772 23.05 21.79 -52.71
CA SER A 772 23.35 20.51 -53.36
C SER A 772 22.33 19.50 -52.87
#